data_AF-A0A7L1L278-F1
#
_entry.id   AF-A0A7L1L278-F1
#
_cell.length_a   1.000
_cell.length_b   1.000
_cell.length_c   1.000
_cell.angle_alpha   90.00
_cell.angle_beta   90.00
_cell.angle_gamma   90.00
#
_symmetry.space_group_name_H-M   'P 1'
#
loop_
_entity.id
_entity.type
_entity.pdbx_description
1 polymer ?
#
loop_
_entity_poly.entity_id
_entity_poly.type
_entity_poly.pdbx_seq_one_letter_code
_entity_poly.pdbx_strand_id
1 'polypeptide(L)'
;PSQIILFSEAGFAGQKREIWGDVPDATSWELSHTISIRVIRGGWVMYEKPRFHGRKCVLAEGDVEIDNPWTAYGQSEQPRGSRPFRIGSFKRVVRDYRTPEISLFAEENGEGARLTFTDSAEDTRTQGQALAAASIIVHSGLWLVYSKPFFDDDPYVLEPGGYPNLKAWGAKDPSICSMHPIRLGCPVVERPGEPQVLIYEAAGFQGRSFAISRDIYDLKRLPGPALPTVGSLQVLGGCWVGYEKEGFRGHQYLLEEGEYQDWRQWGGYSKELVSLRLIRTDFSDPALVLFEAMDFEEGPSVELSEALPDTQLAGYGTVTQSIHVLSGVWVAYEGTNFSGEQYILEKGVYRNCEDWGATDCRIASAQPILQVGERNLHFVSKILLFSEPDFLGDHVAFEEDQDALPAAFVPRSCRVRGGSWILFDGQAFAGDQHVLSEGEYPTLSAMGCLSSTTIRSLKKVPVFFSEPSIFLHGLECFEGKEIELNNEVRSLQAEGFNNHVLSVRVKGGIWVLCEHGDFRGRQWLLDCTEITNWLTYSGLQHVGSLYPIRQRRIYFRVRSRELELYLSVPDDVEDMKAGRVVVSSLSEQSSSVWYYEDGLIKNQVAPNMSLQVIGPAGKGAKAVLWSETRMPRQTWSIDSQGRIHSQMFEDMILDIKGGRSYDRDHAIVWDMAEERPTQIWDIQVI
;
A
#
# COMPACT_ATOMS: atom_id res chain seq x y z
N PRO A 1 0.75 -17.08 5.71
CA PRO A 1 -0.24 -17.59 4.71
C PRO A 1 0.42 -17.72 3.32
N SER A 2 -0.29 -18.20 2.29
CA SER A 2 0.25 -18.24 0.91
C SER A 2 -0.81 -18.02 -0.13
N GLN A 3 -0.43 -17.40 -1.25
CA GLN A 3 -1.36 -17.13 -2.33
C GLN A 3 -0.62 -16.88 -3.65
N ILE A 4 -1.10 -17.51 -4.70
CA ILE A 4 -0.80 -17.19 -6.10
C ILE A 4 -2.09 -16.85 -6.82
N ILE A 5 -2.02 -15.86 -7.70
CA ILE A 5 -3.05 -15.59 -8.69
C ILE A 5 -2.48 -15.94 -10.07
N LEU A 6 -3.07 -16.92 -10.73
CA LEU A 6 -2.74 -17.28 -12.11
C LEU A 6 -3.78 -16.67 -13.05
N PHE A 7 -3.29 -16.07 -14.12
CA PHE A 7 -4.07 -15.54 -15.24
C PHE A 7 -3.80 -16.41 -16.47
N SER A 8 -4.85 -16.82 -17.17
CA SER A 8 -4.70 -17.75 -18.31
C SER A 8 -4.00 -17.13 -19.51
N GLU A 9 -3.86 -15.80 -19.56
CA GLU A 9 -3.28 -15.02 -20.64
C GLU A 9 -2.20 -14.05 -20.10
N ALA A 10 -1.42 -13.46 -21.00
CA ALA A 10 -0.49 -12.37 -20.69
C ALA A 10 -1.22 -11.09 -20.27
N GLY A 11 -0.51 -10.11 -19.70
CA GLY A 11 -1.08 -8.85 -19.23
C GLY A 11 -2.06 -8.99 -18.07
N PHE A 12 -1.96 -10.05 -17.26
CA PHE A 12 -2.86 -10.34 -16.13
C PHE A 12 -4.34 -10.40 -16.55
N ALA A 13 -4.60 -10.97 -17.73
CA ALA A 13 -5.91 -11.07 -18.35
C ALA A 13 -6.45 -12.52 -18.43
N GLY A 14 -7.68 -12.66 -18.91
CA GLY A 14 -8.34 -13.95 -19.07
C GLY A 14 -8.89 -14.53 -17.76
N GLN A 15 -8.88 -15.85 -17.65
CA GLN A 15 -9.41 -16.56 -16.47
C GLN A 15 -8.45 -16.42 -15.28
N LYS A 16 -8.93 -15.76 -14.22
CA LYS A 16 -8.25 -15.66 -12.92
C LYS A 16 -8.46 -16.92 -12.09
N ARG A 17 -7.39 -17.46 -11.50
CA ARG A 17 -7.42 -18.57 -10.54
C ARG A 17 -6.59 -18.23 -9.31
N GLU A 18 -7.20 -18.29 -8.13
CA GLU A 18 -6.51 -18.07 -6.85
C GLU A 18 -6.12 -19.42 -6.22
N ILE A 19 -4.87 -19.54 -5.83
CA ILE A 19 -4.25 -20.77 -5.32
C ILE A 19 -3.69 -20.48 -3.93
N TRP A 20 -4.26 -21.10 -2.90
CA TRP A 20 -3.90 -20.85 -1.50
C TRP A 20 -2.98 -21.93 -0.91
N GLY A 21 -2.88 -23.09 -1.57
CA GLY A 21 -2.07 -24.23 -1.14
C GLY A 21 -1.61 -25.11 -2.30
N ASP A 22 -1.03 -26.27 -1.97
CA ASP A 22 -0.47 -27.19 -2.96
C ASP A 22 -1.55 -27.69 -3.94
N VAL A 23 -1.26 -27.63 -5.24
CA VAL A 23 -2.12 -28.17 -6.31
C VAL A 23 -1.44 -29.40 -6.92
N PRO A 24 -1.90 -30.62 -6.61
CA PRO A 24 -1.24 -31.84 -7.06
C PRO A 24 -1.46 -32.15 -8.54
N ASP A 25 -2.47 -31.56 -9.19
CA ASP A 25 -2.72 -31.72 -10.62
C ASP A 25 -3.41 -30.47 -11.22
N ALA A 26 -2.70 -29.78 -12.10
CA ALA A 26 -3.17 -28.60 -12.82
C ALA A 26 -3.32 -28.86 -14.33
N THR A 27 -3.20 -30.12 -14.78
CA THR A 27 -3.14 -30.45 -16.23
C THR A 27 -4.44 -30.22 -16.99
N SER A 28 -5.55 -30.05 -16.26
CA SER A 28 -6.87 -29.73 -16.81
C SER A 28 -7.06 -28.24 -17.11
N TRP A 29 -6.11 -27.38 -16.74
CA TRP A 29 -6.25 -25.93 -16.91
C TRP A 29 -5.94 -25.52 -18.35
N GLU A 30 -6.86 -24.77 -18.94
CA GLU A 30 -6.69 -24.18 -20.26
C GLU A 30 -5.90 -22.89 -20.12
N LEU A 31 -4.73 -22.85 -20.77
CA LEU A 31 -3.77 -21.75 -20.68
C LEU A 31 -3.41 -21.30 -22.09
N SER A 32 -3.04 -20.03 -22.24
CA SER A 32 -2.45 -19.52 -23.47
C SER A 32 -0.97 -19.93 -23.60
N HIS A 33 -0.31 -19.54 -24.69
CA HIS A 33 1.13 -19.72 -24.88
C HIS A 33 1.98 -18.94 -23.87
N THR A 34 1.47 -17.80 -23.41
CA THR A 34 2.05 -16.93 -22.39
C THR A 34 1.00 -16.70 -21.31
N ILE A 35 1.40 -16.82 -20.05
CA ILE A 35 0.52 -16.61 -18.90
C ILE A 35 1.13 -15.56 -17.97
N SER A 36 0.30 -14.83 -17.24
CA SER A 36 0.77 -14.00 -16.13
C SER A 36 0.50 -14.71 -14.80
N ILE A 37 1.48 -14.66 -13.90
CA ILE A 37 1.37 -15.16 -12.53
C ILE A 37 1.72 -14.01 -11.60
N ARG A 38 0.88 -13.80 -10.58
CA ARG A 38 1.16 -12.92 -9.46
C ARG A 38 1.32 -13.76 -8.20
N VAL A 39 2.52 -13.84 -7.68
CA VAL A 39 2.81 -14.49 -6.40
C VAL A 39 2.69 -13.45 -5.31
N ILE A 40 1.61 -13.51 -4.53
CA ILE A 40 1.34 -12.52 -3.49
C ILE A 40 2.14 -12.86 -2.22
N ARG A 41 2.16 -14.15 -1.84
CA ARG A 41 2.81 -14.65 -0.63
C ARG A 41 3.35 -16.07 -0.82
N GLY A 42 4.55 -16.33 -0.32
CA GLY A 42 5.21 -17.61 -0.36
C GLY A 42 6.18 -17.78 -1.52
N GLY A 43 7.16 -18.66 -1.35
CA GLY A 43 8.00 -19.15 -2.46
C GLY A 43 7.43 -20.45 -3.03
N TRP A 44 7.17 -20.47 -4.33
CA TRP A 44 6.48 -21.56 -5.00
C TRP A 44 7.31 -22.20 -6.10
N VAL A 45 7.00 -23.46 -6.38
CA VAL A 45 7.55 -24.20 -7.51
C VAL A 45 6.43 -24.73 -8.37
N MET A 46 6.48 -24.36 -9.65
CA MET A 46 5.65 -24.90 -10.71
C MET A 46 6.35 -26.09 -11.36
N TYR A 47 5.64 -27.20 -11.50
CA TYR A 47 6.18 -28.44 -12.06
C TYR A 47 5.54 -28.78 -13.41
N GLU A 48 6.33 -29.32 -14.32
CA GLU A 48 5.89 -29.77 -15.64
C GLU A 48 4.86 -30.91 -15.58
N LYS A 49 4.97 -31.82 -14.60
CA LYS A 49 4.10 -33.01 -14.47
C LYS A 49 3.28 -32.97 -13.18
N PRO A 50 2.13 -33.68 -13.12
CA PRO A 50 1.36 -33.85 -11.91
C PRO A 50 2.20 -34.43 -10.75
N ARG A 51 1.69 -34.24 -9.53
CA ARG A 51 2.24 -34.75 -8.27
C ARG A 51 3.67 -34.28 -8.00
N PHE A 52 4.02 -33.06 -8.40
CA PHE A 52 5.32 -32.42 -8.15
C PHE A 52 6.50 -33.11 -8.82
N HIS A 53 6.33 -33.57 -10.07
CA HIS A 53 7.36 -34.26 -10.86
C HIS A 53 7.74 -33.47 -12.12
N GLY A 54 8.90 -33.81 -12.69
CA GLY A 54 9.38 -33.22 -13.94
C GLY A 54 10.21 -31.96 -13.70
N ARG A 55 10.30 -31.12 -14.73
CA ARG A 55 11.03 -29.86 -14.66
C ARG A 55 10.36 -28.88 -13.70
N LYS A 56 11.17 -28.02 -13.08
CA LYS A 56 10.78 -27.05 -12.06
C LYS A 56 10.97 -25.65 -12.60
N CYS A 57 10.00 -24.77 -12.32
CA CYS A 57 10.10 -23.33 -12.52
C CYS A 57 9.79 -22.67 -11.16
N VAL A 58 10.74 -21.87 -10.66
CA VAL A 58 10.61 -21.22 -9.36
C VAL A 58 9.88 -19.91 -9.53
N LEU A 59 8.93 -19.65 -8.64
CA LEU A 59 8.10 -18.46 -8.61
C LEU A 59 8.36 -17.75 -7.27
N ALA A 60 9.17 -16.70 -7.32
CA ALA A 60 9.35 -15.77 -6.21
C ALA A 60 8.14 -14.81 -6.12
N GLU A 61 7.99 -14.15 -4.97
CA GLU A 61 6.96 -13.12 -4.78
C GLU A 61 7.09 -12.00 -5.82
N GLY A 62 5.96 -11.53 -6.34
CA GLY A 62 5.89 -10.54 -7.41
C GLY A 62 5.13 -10.98 -8.66
N ASP A 63 5.20 -10.14 -9.68
CA ASP A 63 4.54 -10.27 -10.97
C ASP A 63 5.49 -10.89 -12.00
N VAL A 64 5.08 -11.97 -12.66
CA VAL A 64 5.88 -12.64 -13.69
C VAL A 64 5.03 -13.04 -14.89
N GLU A 65 5.53 -12.78 -16.10
CA GLU A 65 5.00 -13.37 -17.32
C GLU A 65 5.84 -14.56 -17.74
N ILE A 66 5.17 -15.66 -18.06
CA ILE A 66 5.80 -16.94 -18.36
C ILE A 66 5.33 -17.41 -19.73
N ASP A 67 6.25 -17.35 -20.70
CA ASP A 67 6.23 -18.18 -21.89
C ASP A 67 6.55 -19.64 -21.50
N ASN A 68 6.29 -20.61 -22.39
CA ASN A 68 6.59 -22.03 -22.15
C ASN A 68 7.95 -22.26 -21.43
N PRO A 69 7.95 -22.52 -20.11
CA PRO A 69 9.19 -22.59 -19.32
C PRO A 69 9.87 -23.95 -19.50
N TRP A 70 9.26 -24.82 -20.29
CA TRP A 70 9.72 -26.17 -20.58
C TRP A 70 10.46 -26.25 -21.93
N THR A 71 10.78 -25.14 -22.58
CA THR A 71 11.66 -25.14 -23.76
C THR A 71 13.08 -24.74 -23.36
N ALA A 72 14.06 -25.60 -23.65
CA ALA A 72 15.46 -25.31 -23.34
C ALA A 72 15.98 -24.15 -24.22
N TYR A 73 16.66 -23.17 -23.63
CA TYR A 73 17.48 -22.22 -24.38
C TYR A 73 18.58 -23.00 -25.10
N GLY A 74 18.51 -23.10 -26.44
CA GLY A 74 19.57 -23.75 -27.22
C GLY A 74 19.18 -24.54 -28.47
N GLN A 75 17.92 -24.57 -28.90
CA GLN A 75 17.56 -25.01 -30.26
C GLN A 75 17.06 -23.80 -31.06
N SER A 76 17.98 -23.20 -31.80
CA SER A 76 17.71 -22.13 -32.75
C SER A 76 16.91 -22.62 -33.97
N GLU A 77 16.08 -21.72 -34.51
CA GLU A 77 15.50 -21.73 -35.87
C GLU A 77 14.21 -22.53 -36.13
N GLN A 78 13.25 -22.52 -35.19
CA GLN A 78 11.82 -22.62 -35.57
C GLN A 78 11.05 -21.48 -34.91
N PRO A 79 10.04 -20.87 -35.58
CA PRO A 79 9.25 -19.82 -34.98
C PRO A 79 8.65 -20.34 -33.68
N ARG A 80 8.88 -19.62 -32.56
CA ARG A 80 8.37 -19.95 -31.23
C ARG A 80 6.91 -20.36 -31.38
N GLY A 81 6.65 -21.65 -31.24
CA GLY A 81 5.37 -22.22 -31.62
C GLY A 81 4.27 -21.70 -30.69
N SER A 82 3.21 -21.17 -31.29
CA SER A 82 1.92 -20.73 -30.72
C SER A 82 1.16 -21.82 -29.93
N ARG A 83 1.83 -22.84 -29.39
CA ARG A 83 1.18 -23.95 -28.69
C ARG A 83 1.19 -23.70 -27.18
N PRO A 84 0.03 -23.79 -26.51
CA PRO A 84 -0.04 -23.65 -25.07
C PRO A 84 0.75 -24.77 -24.39
N PHE A 85 1.48 -24.40 -23.33
CA PHE A 85 2.18 -25.36 -22.49
C PHE A 85 1.27 -25.83 -21.34
N ARG A 86 1.56 -26.99 -20.78
CA ARG A 86 0.79 -27.55 -19.67
C ARG A 86 1.53 -27.33 -18.36
N ILE A 87 0.78 -27.02 -17.32
CA ILE A 87 1.28 -27.02 -15.96
C ILE A 87 0.82 -28.32 -15.29
N GLY A 88 1.76 -29.02 -14.70
CA GLY A 88 1.52 -30.28 -14.04
C GLY A 88 1.00 -30.11 -12.62
N SER A 89 1.70 -29.32 -11.80
CA SER A 89 1.34 -29.09 -10.39
C SER A 89 2.02 -27.83 -9.83
N PHE A 90 1.49 -27.31 -8.71
CA PHE A 90 2.06 -26.19 -7.95
C PHE A 90 2.32 -26.61 -6.50
N LYS A 91 3.51 -26.33 -6.00
CA LYS A 91 3.88 -26.62 -4.61
C LYS A 91 4.39 -25.36 -3.92
N ARG A 92 3.90 -25.09 -2.72
CA ARG A 92 4.49 -24.09 -1.83
C ARG A 92 5.68 -24.70 -1.10
N VAL A 93 6.86 -24.15 -1.35
CA VAL A 93 8.13 -24.67 -0.82
C VAL A 93 8.67 -23.79 0.30
N VAL A 94 8.60 -22.47 0.17
CA VAL A 94 9.01 -21.53 1.23
C VAL A 94 7.78 -21.12 2.05
N ARG A 95 7.83 -21.40 3.35
CA ARG A 95 6.65 -21.32 4.24
C ARG A 95 6.82 -20.36 5.42
N ASP A 96 8.05 -20.02 5.76
CA ASP A 96 8.41 -19.23 6.93
C ASP A 96 9.71 -18.45 6.67
N TYR A 97 10.04 -17.53 7.58
CA TYR A 97 11.24 -16.69 7.53
C TYR A 97 12.49 -17.38 8.12
N ARG A 98 12.46 -18.71 8.35
CA ARG A 98 13.64 -19.40 8.90
C ARG A 98 14.83 -19.17 7.99
N THR A 99 15.98 -18.90 8.59
CA THR A 99 17.24 -18.73 7.86
C THR A 99 17.46 -19.94 6.96
N PRO A 100 17.56 -19.75 5.62
CA PRO A 100 17.86 -20.83 4.70
C PRO A 100 19.27 -21.34 4.98
N GLU A 101 19.50 -22.64 4.86
CA GLU A 101 20.80 -23.25 5.13
C GLU A 101 21.07 -24.40 4.17
N ILE A 102 22.22 -24.34 3.49
CA ILE A 102 22.72 -25.37 2.58
C ILE A 102 24.15 -25.75 2.97
N SER A 103 24.42 -27.05 3.02
CA SER A 103 25.75 -27.61 3.23
C SER A 103 26.24 -28.33 1.97
N LEU A 104 27.44 -27.98 1.53
CA LEU A 104 28.13 -28.54 0.37
C LEU A 104 29.29 -29.41 0.86
N PHE A 105 29.44 -30.59 0.25
CA PHE A 105 30.40 -31.61 0.68
C PHE A 105 31.36 -31.97 -0.46
N ALA A 106 32.64 -32.12 -0.12
CA ALA A 106 33.68 -32.48 -1.07
C ALA A 106 33.57 -33.94 -1.56
N GLU A 107 32.94 -34.82 -0.80
CA GLU A 107 32.74 -36.24 -1.14
C GLU A 107 31.25 -36.59 -1.24
N GLU A 108 30.94 -37.76 -1.81
CA GLU A 108 29.56 -38.25 -1.93
C GLU A 108 28.96 -38.61 -0.56
N ASN A 109 27.64 -38.74 -0.49
CA ASN A 109 26.89 -39.15 0.70
C ASN A 109 27.04 -38.25 1.94
N GLY A 110 27.42 -36.98 1.76
CA GLY A 110 27.58 -36.01 2.85
C GLY A 110 28.87 -36.17 3.63
N GLU A 111 29.92 -36.72 3.01
CA GLU A 111 31.22 -36.96 3.62
C GLU A 111 32.28 -35.92 3.19
N GLY A 112 33.44 -35.92 3.87
CA GLY A 112 34.55 -35.03 3.58
C GLY A 112 34.39 -33.60 4.14
N ALA A 113 35.12 -32.65 3.54
CA ALA A 113 35.09 -31.25 3.95
C ALA A 113 33.70 -30.63 3.67
N ARG A 114 33.16 -29.91 4.67
CA ARG A 114 31.84 -29.30 4.64
C ARG A 114 31.94 -27.77 4.62
N LEU A 115 31.20 -27.14 3.71
CA LEU A 115 30.97 -25.70 3.69
C LEU A 115 29.48 -25.42 3.83
N THR A 116 29.12 -24.48 4.68
CA THR A 116 27.74 -24.13 4.97
C THR A 116 27.47 -22.69 4.57
N PHE A 117 26.36 -22.46 3.89
CA PHE A 117 25.91 -21.16 3.44
C PHE A 117 24.51 -20.89 3.98
N THR A 118 24.28 -19.66 4.41
CA THR A 118 22.99 -19.18 4.93
C THR A 118 22.44 -17.98 4.16
N ASP A 119 23.17 -17.55 3.13
CA ASP A 119 22.82 -16.43 2.28
C ASP A 119 23.33 -16.61 0.85
N SER A 120 22.97 -15.67 -0.02
CA SER A 120 23.41 -15.62 -1.40
C SER A 120 24.94 -15.51 -1.51
N ALA A 121 25.50 -16.17 -2.52
CA ALA A 121 26.88 -15.97 -2.93
C ALA A 121 26.89 -15.70 -4.44
N GLU A 122 27.18 -14.45 -4.81
CA GLU A 122 27.26 -14.02 -6.21
C GLU A 122 28.46 -14.62 -6.94
N ASP A 123 29.57 -14.84 -6.23
CA ASP A 123 30.74 -15.52 -6.76
C ASP A 123 31.42 -16.34 -5.65
N THR A 124 31.33 -17.66 -5.75
CA THR A 124 31.94 -18.59 -4.79
C THR A 124 33.40 -18.91 -5.12
N ARG A 125 33.92 -18.40 -6.24
CA ARG A 125 35.28 -18.75 -6.70
C ARG A 125 36.32 -18.11 -5.81
N THR A 126 37.27 -18.90 -5.32
CA THR A 126 38.43 -18.40 -4.58
C THR A 126 39.67 -18.49 -5.49
N GLN A 127 40.37 -17.38 -5.72
CA GLN A 127 41.51 -17.30 -6.66
C GLN A 127 41.18 -17.79 -8.09
N GLY A 128 39.92 -17.64 -8.52
CA GLY A 128 39.46 -18.04 -9.85
C GLY A 128 39.06 -19.53 -9.99
N GLN A 129 39.17 -20.33 -8.92
CA GLN A 129 38.73 -21.73 -8.92
C GLN A 129 37.32 -21.85 -8.36
N ALA A 130 36.43 -22.53 -9.11
CA ALA A 130 35.06 -22.80 -8.69
C ALA A 130 34.99 -23.78 -7.52
N LEU A 131 34.03 -23.52 -6.63
CA LEU A 131 33.69 -24.44 -5.57
C LEU A 131 33.15 -25.73 -6.20
N ALA A 132 33.64 -26.90 -5.78
CA ALA A 132 33.14 -28.18 -6.27
C ALA A 132 32.39 -28.92 -5.16
N ALA A 133 31.17 -29.38 -5.43
CA ALA A 133 30.38 -30.20 -4.50
C ALA A 133 30.08 -31.57 -5.10
N ALA A 134 30.48 -32.62 -4.40
CA ALA A 134 30.14 -34.00 -4.77
C ALA A 134 28.76 -34.40 -4.21
N SER A 135 28.39 -33.87 -3.03
CA SER A 135 27.05 -34.03 -2.45
C SER A 135 26.59 -32.77 -1.71
N ILE A 136 25.27 -32.66 -1.51
CA ILE A 136 24.62 -31.47 -0.94
C ILE A 136 23.58 -31.92 0.09
N ILE A 137 23.47 -31.17 1.19
CA ILE A 137 22.34 -31.26 2.11
C ILE A 137 21.70 -29.87 2.22
N VAL A 138 20.44 -29.75 1.81
CA VAL A 138 19.64 -28.55 2.07
C VAL A 138 18.90 -28.76 3.38
N HIS A 139 19.27 -28.01 4.41
CA HIS A 139 18.68 -28.10 5.73
C HIS A 139 17.36 -27.33 5.81
N SER A 140 17.31 -26.13 5.20
CA SER A 140 16.15 -25.25 5.17
C SER A 140 16.16 -24.35 3.94
N GLY A 141 14.98 -23.87 3.55
CA GLY A 141 14.78 -23.00 2.39
C GLY A 141 14.77 -23.72 1.05
N LEU A 142 14.63 -22.94 -0.02
CA LEU A 142 14.74 -23.39 -1.42
C LEU A 142 15.95 -22.71 -2.03
N TRP A 143 16.90 -23.48 -2.53
CA TRP A 143 18.16 -22.96 -3.06
C TRP A 143 18.23 -23.08 -4.58
N LEU A 144 18.61 -21.98 -5.22
CA LEU A 144 19.02 -21.92 -6.62
C LEU A 144 20.54 -22.00 -6.67
N VAL A 145 21.07 -23.02 -7.33
CA VAL A 145 22.51 -23.24 -7.47
C VAL A 145 22.92 -23.15 -8.93
N TYR A 146 23.95 -22.39 -9.22
CA TYR A 146 24.34 -21.98 -10.57
C TYR A 146 25.75 -22.48 -10.89
N SER A 147 25.95 -22.92 -12.14
CA SER A 147 27.28 -23.31 -12.62
C SER A 147 28.10 -22.09 -13.06
N LYS A 148 27.46 -20.93 -13.24
CA LYS A 148 28.12 -19.65 -13.53
C LYS A 148 28.07 -18.67 -12.34
N PRO A 149 29.01 -17.71 -12.27
CA PRO A 149 28.95 -16.62 -11.29
C PRO A 149 27.81 -15.65 -11.65
N PHE A 150 27.42 -14.82 -10.70
CA PHE A 150 26.40 -13.77 -10.85
C PHE A 150 25.04 -14.28 -11.34
N PHE A 151 24.70 -15.53 -10.99
CA PHE A 151 23.42 -16.16 -11.33
C PHE A 151 23.17 -16.29 -12.85
N ASP A 152 24.24 -16.34 -13.67
CA ASP A 152 24.21 -16.30 -15.14
C ASP A 152 23.99 -17.67 -15.83
N ASP A 153 23.05 -18.50 -15.37
CA ASP A 153 22.60 -19.72 -16.06
C ASP A 153 21.28 -20.27 -15.49
N ASP A 154 20.77 -21.36 -16.06
CA ASP A 154 19.60 -22.07 -15.51
C ASP A 154 19.97 -22.73 -14.17
N PRO A 155 19.29 -22.41 -13.06
CA PRO A 155 19.66 -22.93 -11.75
C PRO A 155 19.24 -24.39 -11.54
N TYR A 156 20.05 -25.10 -10.76
CA TYR A 156 19.60 -26.31 -10.07
C TYR A 156 18.72 -25.92 -8.87
N VAL A 157 17.46 -26.34 -8.90
CA VAL A 157 16.44 -26.00 -7.89
C VAL A 157 16.40 -27.08 -6.79
N LEU A 158 16.98 -26.76 -5.63
CA LEU A 158 17.18 -27.69 -4.52
C LEU A 158 16.22 -27.39 -3.36
N GLU A 159 15.30 -28.32 -3.13
CA GLU A 159 14.38 -28.33 -1.98
C GLU A 159 15.07 -28.96 -0.75
N PRO A 160 14.56 -28.75 0.49
CA PRO A 160 15.08 -29.40 1.69
C PRO A 160 15.20 -30.92 1.54
N GLY A 161 16.39 -31.45 1.80
CA GLY A 161 16.71 -32.85 1.56
C GLY A 161 18.20 -33.11 1.31
N GLY A 162 18.56 -34.39 1.27
CA GLY A 162 19.91 -34.85 0.96
C GLY A 162 20.06 -35.28 -0.50
N TYR A 163 21.11 -34.78 -1.15
CA TYR A 163 21.49 -35.07 -2.52
C TYR A 163 22.86 -35.76 -2.52
N PRO A 164 22.90 -37.11 -2.46
CA PRO A 164 24.12 -37.86 -2.17
C PRO A 164 25.19 -37.84 -3.27
N ASN A 165 24.85 -37.44 -4.50
CA ASN A 165 25.76 -37.38 -5.64
C ASN A 165 25.22 -36.42 -6.71
N LEU A 166 26.04 -36.06 -7.70
CA LEU A 166 25.68 -35.19 -8.84
C LEU A 166 24.35 -35.54 -9.52
N LYS A 167 24.11 -36.84 -9.73
CA LYS A 167 22.88 -37.32 -10.37
C LYS A 167 21.63 -37.03 -9.53
N ALA A 168 21.75 -37.02 -8.21
CA ALA A 168 20.62 -36.77 -7.30
C ALA A 168 20.09 -35.34 -7.40
N TRP A 169 20.94 -34.35 -7.66
CA TRP A 169 20.55 -32.96 -7.87
C TRP A 169 20.55 -32.51 -9.33
N GLY A 170 20.76 -33.45 -10.26
CA GLY A 170 20.63 -33.23 -11.71
C GLY A 170 21.80 -32.50 -12.35
N ALA A 171 22.90 -32.30 -11.62
CA ALA A 171 24.08 -31.61 -12.11
C ALA A 171 24.95 -32.50 -13.02
N LYS A 172 25.48 -31.91 -14.10
CA LYS A 172 26.46 -32.56 -14.98
C LYS A 172 27.90 -32.30 -14.55
N ASP A 173 28.10 -31.20 -13.84
CA ASP A 173 29.39 -30.71 -13.39
C ASP A 173 29.29 -30.34 -11.90
N PRO A 174 30.32 -30.64 -11.08
CA PRO A 174 30.29 -30.34 -9.64
C PRO A 174 30.54 -28.88 -9.31
N SER A 175 30.90 -28.03 -10.28
CA SER A 175 31.15 -26.62 -10.04
C SER A 175 29.88 -25.87 -9.64
N ILE A 176 30.01 -25.10 -8.58
CA ILE A 176 29.04 -24.15 -8.07
C ILE A 176 29.76 -22.82 -8.05
N CYS A 177 29.31 -21.89 -8.89
CA CYS A 177 29.93 -20.57 -9.03
C CYS A 177 29.08 -19.46 -8.42
N SER A 178 27.77 -19.66 -8.28
CA SER A 178 26.89 -18.78 -7.50
C SER A 178 25.71 -19.55 -6.93
N MET A 179 25.07 -19.01 -5.88
CA MET A 179 23.88 -19.59 -5.28
C MET A 179 23.00 -18.54 -4.62
N HIS A 180 21.68 -18.76 -4.65
CA HIS A 180 20.71 -17.83 -4.10
C HIS A 180 19.55 -18.58 -3.41
N PRO A 181 19.26 -18.33 -2.12
CA PRO A 181 18.08 -18.87 -1.47
C PRO A 181 16.84 -18.02 -1.77
N ILE A 182 15.72 -18.66 -2.08
CA ILE A 182 14.43 -17.98 -2.14
C ILE A 182 13.94 -17.70 -0.73
N ARG A 183 13.62 -16.43 -0.46
CA ARG A 183 13.08 -15.94 0.82
C ARG A 183 11.65 -15.43 0.63
N LEU A 184 10.91 -15.35 1.74
CA LEU A 184 9.64 -14.61 1.78
C LEU A 184 9.94 -13.11 1.73
N GLY A 185 9.10 -12.33 1.05
CA GLY A 185 9.10 -10.89 1.12
C GLY A 185 8.44 -10.38 2.40
N CYS A 186 8.25 -9.07 2.48
CA CYS A 186 7.54 -8.44 3.60
C CYS A 186 6.10 -8.95 3.72
N PRO A 187 5.49 -8.93 4.91
CA PRO A 187 4.06 -9.15 5.06
C PRO A 187 3.26 -8.18 4.20
N VAL A 188 2.16 -8.64 3.64
CA VAL A 188 1.34 -7.84 2.73
C VAL A 188 -0.15 -7.85 3.06
N VAL A 189 -0.82 -6.73 2.79
CA VAL A 189 -2.28 -6.56 2.91
C VAL A 189 -2.91 -6.29 1.56
N GLU A 190 -3.90 -7.08 1.15
CA GLU A 190 -4.56 -6.91 -0.16
C GLU A 190 -5.73 -5.94 -0.10
N ARG A 191 -6.54 -6.04 0.94
CA ARG A 191 -7.81 -5.31 1.06
C ARG A 191 -7.92 -4.63 2.42
N PRO A 192 -7.06 -3.64 2.73
CA PRO A 192 -7.08 -2.97 4.03
C PRO A 192 -8.44 -2.34 4.35
N GLY A 193 -9.16 -1.88 3.33
CA GLY A 193 -10.50 -1.31 3.47
C GLY A 193 -11.59 -2.33 3.82
N GLU A 194 -11.45 -3.62 3.49
CA GLU A 194 -12.50 -4.66 3.61
C GLU A 194 -12.21 -5.68 4.72
N PRO A 195 -12.19 -5.26 6.00
CA PRO A 195 -11.81 -6.14 7.08
C PRO A 195 -12.85 -7.23 7.29
N GLN A 196 -12.42 -8.48 7.10
CA GLN A 196 -13.23 -9.65 7.40
C GLN A 196 -12.37 -10.86 7.75
N VAL A 197 -12.68 -11.50 8.88
CA VAL A 197 -12.08 -12.75 9.35
C VAL A 197 -13.19 -13.74 9.66
N LEU A 198 -13.00 -14.99 9.26
CA LEU A 198 -13.80 -16.13 9.68
C LEU A 198 -12.98 -16.93 10.69
N ILE A 199 -13.47 -17.03 11.93
CA ILE A 199 -12.89 -17.93 12.93
C ILE A 199 -13.70 -19.22 13.03
N TYR A 200 -13.04 -20.33 13.29
CA TYR A 200 -13.63 -21.65 13.41
C TYR A 200 -13.30 -22.29 14.76
N GLU A 201 -14.24 -23.06 15.28
CA GLU A 201 -14.11 -23.76 16.57
C GLU A 201 -13.02 -24.84 16.56
N ALA A 202 -12.81 -25.52 15.42
CA ALA A 202 -11.82 -26.59 15.28
C ALA A 202 -10.80 -26.32 14.17
N ALA A 203 -9.71 -27.07 14.20
CA ALA A 203 -8.68 -27.03 13.16
C ALA A 203 -9.24 -27.45 11.79
N GLY A 204 -8.62 -26.99 10.70
CA GLY A 204 -9.02 -27.34 9.34
C GLY A 204 -10.40 -26.82 8.92
N PHE A 205 -10.80 -25.64 9.44
CA PHE A 205 -12.03 -24.93 9.10
C PHE A 205 -13.31 -25.72 9.43
N GLN A 206 -13.29 -26.45 10.54
CA GLN A 206 -14.38 -27.31 10.99
C GLN A 206 -15.14 -26.71 12.18
N GLY A 207 -16.37 -27.18 12.38
CA GLY A 207 -17.23 -26.76 13.49
C GLY A 207 -17.98 -25.46 13.19
N ARG A 208 -18.39 -24.75 14.25
CA ARG A 208 -19.07 -23.46 14.11
C ARG A 208 -18.09 -22.40 13.63
N SER A 209 -18.58 -21.46 12.81
CA SER A 209 -17.81 -20.32 12.34
C SER A 209 -18.46 -18.99 12.71
N PHE A 210 -17.63 -17.97 12.88
CA PHE A 210 -18.07 -16.61 13.19
C PHE A 210 -17.36 -15.62 12.27
N ALA A 211 -18.14 -14.76 11.62
CA ALA A 211 -17.62 -13.66 10.83
C ALA A 211 -17.36 -12.45 11.73
N ILE A 212 -16.13 -11.96 11.69
CA ILE A 212 -15.63 -10.83 12.46
C ILE A 212 -15.16 -9.77 11.48
N SER A 213 -15.64 -8.54 11.65
CA SER A 213 -15.27 -7.39 10.83
C SER A 213 -14.87 -6.18 11.68
N ARG A 214 -14.69 -6.37 12.99
CA ARG A 214 -14.31 -5.34 13.97
C ARG A 214 -13.42 -5.94 15.05
N ASP A 215 -12.87 -5.07 15.90
CA ASP A 215 -12.12 -5.51 17.08
C ASP A 215 -12.98 -6.35 18.03
N ILE A 216 -12.39 -7.40 18.57
CA ILE A 216 -12.98 -8.26 19.59
C ILE A 216 -12.05 -8.30 20.79
N TYR A 217 -12.49 -7.67 21.88
CA TYR A 217 -11.75 -7.58 23.13
C TYR A 217 -11.65 -8.91 23.88
N ASP A 218 -12.65 -9.77 23.72
CA ASP A 218 -12.73 -11.10 24.35
C ASP A 218 -13.63 -12.00 23.51
N LEU A 219 -13.03 -12.97 22.81
CA LEU A 219 -13.71 -13.94 21.95
C LEU A 219 -14.70 -14.83 22.72
N LYS A 220 -14.52 -14.99 24.03
CA LYS A 220 -15.43 -15.78 24.87
C LYS A 220 -16.79 -15.09 25.05
N ARG A 221 -16.88 -13.79 24.78
CA ARG A 221 -18.11 -12.98 24.86
C ARG A 221 -18.87 -12.88 23.55
N LEU A 222 -18.43 -13.56 22.49
CA LEU A 222 -19.18 -13.59 21.24
C LEU A 222 -20.60 -14.15 21.46
N PRO A 223 -21.61 -13.67 20.71
CA PRO A 223 -22.98 -14.15 20.85
C PRO A 223 -23.07 -15.66 20.59
N GLY A 224 -23.61 -16.41 21.55
CA GLY A 224 -23.75 -17.87 21.47
C GLY A 224 -22.98 -18.62 22.57
N PRO A 225 -22.88 -19.96 22.51
CA PRO A 225 -22.07 -20.74 23.44
C PRO A 225 -20.60 -20.34 23.29
N ALA A 226 -19.98 -19.93 24.39
CA ALA A 226 -18.60 -19.44 24.45
C ALA A 226 -17.64 -20.37 23.69
N LEU A 227 -16.86 -19.80 22.79
CA LEU A 227 -15.72 -20.48 22.19
C LEU A 227 -14.55 -20.39 23.19
N PRO A 228 -14.06 -21.50 23.74
CA PRO A 228 -12.93 -21.45 24.66
C PRO A 228 -11.64 -20.97 23.96
N THR A 229 -11.42 -21.37 22.69
CA THR A 229 -10.28 -20.93 21.84
C THR A 229 -10.68 -20.94 20.35
N VAL A 230 -9.81 -20.40 19.49
CA VAL A 230 -9.90 -20.52 18.03
C VAL A 230 -9.13 -21.75 17.56
N GLY A 231 -9.78 -22.62 16.77
CA GLY A 231 -9.16 -23.83 16.23
C GLY A 231 -8.49 -23.61 14.87
N SER A 232 -9.09 -22.79 14.02
CA SER A 232 -8.55 -22.32 12.73
C SER A 232 -9.20 -21.00 12.33
N LEU A 233 -8.59 -20.26 11.40
CA LEU A 233 -9.14 -19.00 10.92
C LEU A 233 -8.80 -18.73 9.45
N GLN A 234 -9.66 -17.97 8.78
CA GLN A 234 -9.43 -17.44 7.44
C GLN A 234 -9.55 -15.92 7.49
N VAL A 235 -8.49 -15.21 7.15
CA VAL A 235 -8.52 -13.76 6.98
C VAL A 235 -8.88 -13.49 5.52
N LEU A 236 -10.09 -12.99 5.30
CA LEU A 236 -10.60 -12.70 3.96
C LEU A 236 -10.17 -11.30 3.51
N GLY A 237 -10.04 -10.35 4.42
CA GLY A 237 -9.59 -9.00 4.09
C GLY A 237 -9.14 -8.23 5.33
N GLY A 238 -8.31 -7.22 5.09
CA GLY A 238 -7.68 -6.43 6.13
C GLY A 238 -6.47 -7.15 6.73
N CYS A 239 -5.74 -6.43 7.57
CA CYS A 239 -4.62 -6.96 8.33
C CYS A 239 -4.95 -6.90 9.82
N TRP A 240 -4.75 -8.01 10.52
CA TRP A 240 -5.24 -8.18 11.89
C TRP A 240 -4.11 -8.56 12.84
N VAL A 241 -4.31 -8.25 14.12
CA VAL A 241 -3.45 -8.71 15.21
C VAL A 241 -4.26 -9.62 16.11
N GLY A 242 -3.82 -10.86 16.23
CA GLY A 242 -4.28 -11.81 17.22
C GLY A 242 -3.50 -11.68 18.51
N TYR A 243 -4.18 -11.82 19.65
CA TYR A 243 -3.55 -11.77 20.96
C TYR A 243 -3.88 -13.01 21.79
N GLU A 244 -2.89 -13.47 22.52
CA GLU A 244 -3.01 -14.60 23.45
C GLU A 244 -4.05 -14.34 24.54
N LYS A 245 -4.19 -13.09 25.01
CA LYS A 245 -5.07 -12.72 26.13
C LYS A 245 -6.13 -11.71 25.72
N GLU A 246 -7.14 -11.56 26.58
CA GLU A 246 -8.17 -10.54 26.46
C GLU A 246 -7.62 -9.11 26.52
N GLY A 247 -8.30 -8.19 25.86
CA GLY A 247 -7.94 -6.78 25.82
C GLY A 247 -6.60 -6.49 25.18
N PHE A 248 -6.25 -7.25 24.13
CA PHE A 248 -5.07 -7.03 23.29
C PHE A 248 -3.74 -7.14 24.06
N ARG A 249 -3.61 -8.20 24.89
CA ARG A 249 -2.42 -8.43 25.73
C ARG A 249 -1.77 -9.78 25.44
N GLY A 250 -0.55 -9.94 25.95
CA GLY A 250 0.26 -11.15 25.76
C GLY A 250 0.93 -11.15 24.38
N HIS A 251 1.30 -12.34 23.92
CA HIS A 251 1.94 -12.51 22.62
C HIS A 251 1.04 -12.00 21.49
N GLN A 252 1.65 -11.33 20.52
CA GLN A 252 0.98 -10.74 19.36
C GLN A 252 1.25 -11.61 18.12
N TYR A 253 0.23 -11.79 17.30
CA TYR A 253 0.29 -12.61 16.09
C TYR A 253 -0.19 -11.79 14.91
N LEU A 254 0.69 -11.53 13.93
CA LEU A 254 0.26 -10.91 12.69
C LEU A 254 -0.61 -11.89 11.90
N LEU A 255 -1.80 -11.43 11.49
CA LEU A 255 -2.77 -12.19 10.73
C LEU A 255 -3.08 -11.45 9.42
N GLU A 256 -2.27 -11.72 8.40
CA GLU A 256 -2.47 -11.28 7.01
C GLU A 256 -3.59 -12.09 6.33
N GLU A 257 -4.09 -11.61 5.17
CA GLU A 257 -5.05 -12.37 4.37
C GLU A 257 -4.54 -13.79 4.02
N GLY A 258 -5.45 -14.76 4.16
CA GLY A 258 -5.21 -16.15 3.83
C GLY A 258 -5.75 -17.14 4.87
N GLU A 259 -5.39 -18.41 4.65
CA GLU A 259 -5.91 -19.54 5.40
C GLU A 259 -4.92 -20.04 6.46
N TYR A 260 -5.41 -20.22 7.69
CA TYR A 260 -4.62 -20.73 8.82
C TYR A 260 -5.31 -21.93 9.43
N GLN A 261 -4.82 -23.14 9.12
CA GLN A 261 -5.49 -24.38 9.49
C GLN A 261 -5.39 -24.73 10.98
N ASP A 262 -4.38 -24.19 11.67
CA ASP A 262 -4.18 -24.33 13.11
C ASP A 262 -3.28 -23.22 13.67
N TRP A 263 -3.13 -23.22 14.99
CA TRP A 263 -2.40 -22.20 15.74
C TRP A 263 -0.91 -22.08 15.43
N ARG A 264 -0.31 -23.12 14.86
CA ARG A 264 1.11 -23.08 14.47
C ARG A 264 1.30 -22.25 13.21
N GLN A 265 0.28 -22.15 12.37
CA GLN A 265 0.37 -21.41 11.11
C GLN A 265 0.38 -19.89 11.29
N TRP A 266 -0.18 -19.37 12.39
CA TRP A 266 -0.07 -17.96 12.76
C TRP A 266 1.04 -17.69 13.78
N GLY A 267 1.94 -18.65 14.03
CA GLY A 267 3.06 -18.48 14.95
C GLY A 267 2.65 -18.44 16.43
N GLY A 268 1.53 -19.08 16.80
CA GLY A 268 1.09 -19.16 18.19
C GLY A 268 2.13 -19.83 19.10
N TYR A 269 2.38 -19.27 20.28
CA TYR A 269 3.15 -19.94 21.35
C TYR A 269 2.30 -21.00 22.06
N SER A 270 0.98 -20.84 22.01
CA SER A 270 -0.01 -21.78 22.52
C SER A 270 -1.25 -21.80 21.61
N LYS A 271 -2.26 -22.57 21.99
CA LYS A 271 -3.57 -22.57 21.31
C LYS A 271 -4.44 -21.37 21.65
N GLU A 272 -4.01 -20.55 22.62
CA GLU A 272 -4.78 -19.40 23.10
C GLU A 272 -4.72 -18.28 22.07
N LEU A 273 -5.90 -17.92 21.57
CA LEU A 273 -6.17 -16.74 20.78
C LEU A 273 -7.49 -16.20 21.32
N VAL A 274 -7.41 -15.12 22.09
CA VAL A 274 -8.52 -14.66 22.95
C VAL A 274 -9.03 -13.29 22.54
N SER A 275 -8.21 -12.44 21.92
CA SER A 275 -8.67 -11.17 21.34
C SER A 275 -8.10 -10.92 19.95
N LEU A 276 -8.82 -10.13 19.16
CA LEU A 276 -8.50 -9.81 17.76
C LEU A 276 -8.66 -8.31 17.55
N ARG A 277 -7.69 -7.67 16.90
CA ARG A 277 -7.71 -6.24 16.60
C ARG A 277 -7.42 -6.02 15.12
N LEU A 278 -8.16 -5.12 14.50
CA LEU A 278 -7.92 -4.68 13.14
C LEU A 278 -6.86 -3.58 13.12
N ILE A 279 -5.89 -3.70 12.22
CA ILE A 279 -4.91 -2.64 11.90
C ILE A 279 -5.60 -1.66 10.95
N ARG A 280 -5.71 -0.38 11.37
CA ARG A 280 -6.47 0.65 10.64
C ARG A 280 -5.60 1.73 9.99
N THR A 281 -4.30 1.60 10.16
CA THR A 281 -3.31 2.59 9.72
C THR A 281 -3.09 2.54 8.20
N ASP A 282 -2.52 3.60 7.64
CA ASP A 282 -2.02 3.62 6.26
C ASP A 282 -0.83 2.65 6.10
N PHE A 283 -0.79 1.90 4.99
CA PHE A 283 0.30 0.97 4.68
C PHE A 283 1.31 1.58 3.67
N SER A 284 1.13 2.84 3.28
CA SER A 284 1.97 3.54 2.31
C SER A 284 3.23 4.16 2.94
N ASP A 285 4.30 4.29 2.14
CA ASP A 285 5.59 4.92 2.46
C ASP A 285 6.09 4.60 3.88
N PRO A 286 6.37 3.34 4.20
CA PRO A 286 6.74 2.95 5.55
C PRO A 286 8.02 3.68 6.00
N ALA A 287 7.96 4.31 7.18
CA ALA A 287 9.13 4.93 7.80
C ALA A 287 9.10 4.74 9.31
N LEU A 288 10.22 4.23 9.85
CA LEU A 288 10.39 3.83 11.24
C LEU A 288 11.74 4.31 11.74
N VAL A 289 11.78 4.86 12.95
CA VAL A 289 13.04 5.19 13.62
C VAL A 289 13.15 4.43 14.94
N LEU A 290 14.24 3.68 15.10
CA LEU A 290 14.58 2.97 16.33
C LEU A 290 15.63 3.77 17.11
N PHE A 291 15.48 3.87 18.43
CA PHE A 291 16.38 4.62 19.32
C PHE A 291 16.90 3.73 20.45
N GLU A 292 18.22 3.73 20.65
CA GLU A 292 18.83 2.94 21.72
C GLU A 292 18.46 3.53 23.11
N ALA A 293 18.19 4.82 23.18
CA ALA A 293 17.77 5.53 24.39
C ALA A 293 16.24 5.58 24.56
N MET A 294 15.78 5.72 25.80
CA MET A 294 14.38 6.02 26.14
C MET A 294 14.01 7.46 25.77
N ASP A 295 12.70 7.73 25.66
CA ASP A 295 12.14 9.09 25.52
C ASP A 295 12.76 9.96 24.40
N PHE A 296 13.33 9.34 23.36
CA PHE A 296 14.01 10.03 22.25
C PHE A 296 15.15 10.94 22.72
N GLU A 297 15.80 10.60 23.85
CA GLU A 297 17.02 11.26 24.29
C GLU A 297 18.15 11.09 23.25
N GLU A 298 19.15 11.96 23.30
CA GLU A 298 20.30 11.88 22.39
C GLU A 298 21.00 10.51 22.52
N GLY A 299 21.08 9.77 21.41
CA GLY A 299 21.70 8.46 21.36
C GLY A 299 21.69 7.88 19.95
N PRO A 300 22.32 6.71 19.74
CA PRO A 300 22.28 6.01 18.46
C PRO A 300 20.84 5.77 18.01
N SER A 301 20.60 6.01 16.71
CA SER A 301 19.31 5.76 16.06
C SER A 301 19.52 5.23 14.65
N VAL A 302 18.53 4.49 14.15
CA VAL A 302 18.47 4.03 12.77
C VAL A 302 17.10 4.31 12.19
N GLU A 303 17.07 4.91 11.01
CA GLU A 303 15.87 5.13 10.23
C GLU A 303 15.74 4.03 9.17
N LEU A 304 14.55 3.43 9.09
CA LEU A 304 14.22 2.32 8.22
C LEU A 304 13.06 2.71 7.32
N SER A 305 13.23 2.50 6.01
CA SER A 305 12.17 2.55 5.01
C SER A 305 11.87 1.17 4.39
N GLU A 306 12.72 0.19 4.66
CA GLU A 306 12.65 -1.17 4.12
C GLU A 306 12.88 -2.21 5.23
N ALA A 307 12.67 -3.49 4.91
CA ALA A 307 12.92 -4.58 5.84
C ALA A 307 14.40 -4.69 6.20
N LEU A 308 14.68 -4.78 7.50
CA LEU A 308 16.01 -4.98 8.05
C LEU A 308 16.08 -6.34 8.76
N PRO A 309 16.74 -7.36 8.17
CA PRO A 309 16.80 -8.71 8.74
C PRO A 309 17.78 -8.83 9.92
N ASP A 310 18.70 -7.89 10.08
CA ASP A 310 19.62 -7.82 11.23
C ASP A 310 20.01 -6.37 11.50
N THR A 311 19.66 -5.86 12.68
CA THR A 311 19.98 -4.49 13.10
C THR A 311 21.48 -4.22 13.21
N GLN A 312 22.31 -5.25 13.33
CA GLN A 312 23.77 -5.09 13.31
C GLN A 312 24.29 -4.72 11.92
N LEU A 313 23.61 -5.10 10.83
CA LEU A 313 23.98 -4.72 9.47
C LEU A 313 23.89 -3.20 9.27
N ALA A 314 22.98 -2.55 10.00
CA ALA A 314 22.83 -1.10 10.01
C ALA A 314 23.72 -0.39 11.05
N GLY A 315 24.56 -1.13 11.79
CA GLY A 315 25.47 -0.56 12.80
C GLY A 315 24.78 -0.02 14.06
N TYR A 316 23.51 -0.34 14.29
CA TYR A 316 22.69 0.21 15.39
C TYR A 316 22.72 -0.63 16.68
N GLY A 317 22.92 -1.96 16.58
CA GLY A 317 22.89 -2.87 17.73
C GLY A 317 21.51 -3.51 17.95
N THR A 318 21.31 -4.24 19.05
CA THR A 318 20.07 -5.03 19.30
C THR A 318 19.19 -4.50 20.44
N VAL A 319 19.59 -3.39 21.06
CA VAL A 319 18.85 -2.75 22.15
C VAL A 319 18.08 -1.56 21.57
N THR A 320 16.76 -1.61 21.70
CA THR A 320 15.86 -0.53 21.29
C THR A 320 14.96 -0.18 22.45
N GLN A 321 15.12 1.04 22.97
CA GLN A 321 14.37 1.50 24.13
C GLN A 321 13.23 2.44 23.76
N SER A 322 13.30 3.15 22.62
CA SER A 322 12.15 3.91 22.11
C SER A 322 12.04 3.79 20.59
N ILE A 323 10.83 4.00 20.08
CA ILE A 323 10.48 3.83 18.67
C ILE A 323 9.57 4.96 18.22
N HIS A 324 9.86 5.54 17.04
CA HIS A 324 8.97 6.46 16.37
C HIS A 324 8.55 5.86 15.02
N VAL A 325 7.29 5.45 14.91
CA VAL A 325 6.70 5.04 13.64
C VAL A 325 6.14 6.30 12.97
N LEU A 326 6.85 6.78 11.94
CA LEU A 326 6.49 8.01 11.21
C LEU A 326 5.31 7.75 10.25
N SER A 327 5.35 6.61 9.57
CA SER A 327 4.35 6.17 8.57
C SER A 327 4.43 4.66 8.33
N GLY A 328 3.39 4.11 7.70
CA GLY A 328 3.22 2.68 7.52
C GLY A 328 2.86 1.93 8.79
N VAL A 329 2.89 0.61 8.69
CA VAL A 329 2.78 -0.33 9.81
C VAL A 329 3.98 -1.26 9.76
N TRP A 330 4.56 -1.55 10.91
CA TRP A 330 5.77 -2.34 11.02
C TRP A 330 5.58 -3.52 11.95
N VAL A 331 6.39 -4.54 11.75
CA VAL A 331 6.57 -5.63 12.72
C VAL A 331 8.03 -5.66 13.12
N ALA A 332 8.28 -5.48 14.41
CA ALA A 332 9.60 -5.67 15.00
C ALA A 332 9.68 -7.05 15.65
N TYR A 333 10.89 -7.61 15.67
CA TYR A 333 11.15 -8.97 16.13
C TYR A 333 12.32 -8.99 17.10
N GLU A 334 12.20 -9.81 18.15
CA GLU A 334 13.25 -10.04 19.14
C GLU A 334 14.52 -10.66 18.52
N GLY A 335 14.35 -11.56 17.55
CA GLY A 335 15.40 -12.28 16.84
C GLY A 335 15.74 -11.68 15.48
N THR A 336 16.88 -12.10 14.92
CA THR A 336 17.26 -11.78 13.53
C THR A 336 16.42 -12.59 12.54
N ASN A 337 16.40 -12.18 11.27
CA ASN A 337 15.62 -12.80 10.21
C ASN A 337 14.13 -12.97 10.56
N PHE A 338 13.54 -11.96 11.20
CA PHE A 338 12.11 -11.89 11.50
C PHE A 338 11.61 -13.08 12.35
N SER A 339 12.36 -13.39 13.41
CA SER A 339 12.11 -14.54 14.29
C SER A 339 11.95 -14.16 15.76
N GLY A 340 11.38 -15.07 16.57
CA GLY A 340 11.11 -14.82 17.98
C GLY A 340 9.80 -14.07 18.21
N GLU A 341 9.72 -13.34 19.32
CA GLU A 341 8.55 -12.52 19.66
C GLU A 341 8.32 -11.41 18.63
N GLN A 342 7.04 -11.17 18.32
CA GLN A 342 6.61 -10.18 17.33
C GLN A 342 5.92 -9.01 18.02
N TYR A 343 6.20 -7.80 17.55
CA TYR A 343 5.61 -6.57 18.05
C TYR A 343 5.06 -5.77 16.86
N ILE A 344 3.74 -5.61 16.81
CA ILE A 344 3.07 -4.85 15.73
C ILE A 344 3.07 -3.38 16.12
N LEU A 345 3.67 -2.55 15.26
CA LEU A 345 3.93 -1.15 15.50
C LEU A 345 3.15 -0.30 14.47
N GLU A 346 2.13 0.40 14.94
CA GLU A 346 1.38 1.38 14.16
C GLU A 346 1.93 2.79 14.37
N LYS A 347 1.58 3.72 13.46
CA LYS A 347 1.99 5.12 13.51
C LYS A 347 1.86 5.71 14.91
N GLY A 348 2.95 6.26 15.43
CA GLY A 348 2.97 6.79 16.79
C GLY A 348 4.35 6.77 17.43
N VAL A 349 4.36 7.25 18.67
CA VAL A 349 5.54 7.47 19.48
C VAL A 349 5.50 6.50 20.66
N TYR A 350 6.45 5.57 20.71
CA TYR A 350 6.62 4.57 21.76
C TYR A 350 7.86 4.94 22.57
N ARG A 351 7.68 5.35 23.83
CA ARG A 351 8.72 5.94 24.68
C ARG A 351 9.61 4.92 25.37
N ASN A 352 9.10 3.71 25.57
CA ASN A 352 9.75 2.61 26.28
C ASN A 352 9.26 1.26 25.74
N CYS A 353 9.94 0.15 26.08
CA CYS A 353 9.59 -1.16 25.54
C CYS A 353 8.26 -1.77 26.00
N GLU A 354 7.69 -1.29 27.11
CA GLU A 354 6.35 -1.69 27.52
C GLU A 354 5.26 -1.11 26.61
N ASP A 355 5.51 0.03 25.95
CA ASP A 355 4.54 0.69 25.07
C ASP A 355 4.17 -0.18 23.85
N TRP A 356 5.09 -1.05 23.38
CA TRP A 356 4.80 -2.04 22.32
C TRP A 356 4.55 -3.45 22.86
N GLY A 357 4.42 -3.59 24.19
CA GLY A 357 4.07 -4.84 24.85
C GLY A 357 5.21 -5.83 25.05
N ALA A 358 6.48 -5.39 24.93
CA ALA A 358 7.64 -6.23 25.19
C ALA A 358 7.99 -6.28 26.68
N THR A 359 8.59 -7.40 27.11
CA THR A 359 9.17 -7.54 28.45
C THR A 359 10.66 -7.25 28.50
N ASP A 360 11.31 -7.24 27.34
CA ASP A 360 12.67 -6.76 27.16
C ASP A 360 12.73 -5.75 26.01
N CYS A 361 13.81 -4.98 25.98
CA CYS A 361 14.01 -3.96 24.96
C CYS A 361 14.87 -4.51 23.80
N ARG A 362 14.77 -5.81 23.48
CA ARG A 362 15.56 -6.45 22.43
C ARG A 362 14.79 -6.43 21.11
N ILE A 363 15.36 -5.76 20.11
CA ILE A 363 14.88 -5.79 18.73
C ILE A 363 16.08 -6.06 17.83
N ALA A 364 16.01 -7.14 17.05
CA ALA A 364 17.11 -7.57 16.18
C ALA A 364 16.72 -7.61 14.70
N SER A 365 15.44 -7.51 14.36
CA SER A 365 14.98 -7.28 12.98
C SER A 365 13.63 -6.57 12.94
N ALA A 366 13.34 -5.91 11.82
CA ALA A 366 12.06 -5.21 11.62
C ALA A 366 11.69 -5.20 10.13
N GLN A 367 10.40 -5.28 9.81
CA GLN A 367 9.91 -5.18 8.43
C GLN A 367 8.57 -4.45 8.36
N PRO A 368 8.32 -3.69 7.28
CA PRO A 368 7.03 -3.06 7.07
C PRO A 368 5.98 -4.08 6.63
N ILE A 369 4.71 -3.75 6.85
CA ILE A 369 3.58 -4.42 6.22
C ILE A 369 3.22 -3.58 4.99
N LEU A 370 3.30 -4.18 3.81
CA LEU A 370 3.09 -3.47 2.54
C LEU A 370 1.68 -3.72 2.00
N GLN A 371 1.08 -2.75 1.34
CA GLN A 371 -0.16 -3.00 0.62
C GLN A 371 0.15 -3.70 -0.72
N VAL A 372 -0.52 -4.82 -1.00
CA VAL A 372 -0.39 -5.51 -2.28
C VAL A 372 -0.86 -4.58 -3.38
N GLY A 373 0.08 -4.24 -4.24
CA GLY A 373 -0.18 -3.41 -5.39
C GLY A 373 -0.11 -1.93 -5.07
N GLU A 374 1.12 -1.43 -5.06
CA GLU A 374 1.46 -0.14 -5.69
C GLU A 374 0.95 -0.02 -7.16
N ARG A 375 0.20 -1.02 -7.67
CA ARG A 375 -0.47 -1.10 -8.97
C ARG A 375 -2.00 -1.29 -8.90
N ASN A 376 -2.60 -1.48 -7.72
CA ASN A 376 -4.05 -1.29 -7.56
C ASN A 376 -4.30 0.19 -7.23
N LEU A 377 -3.93 1.04 -8.17
CA LEU A 377 -4.02 2.49 -8.04
C LEU A 377 -5.47 2.98 -7.96
N HIS A 378 -6.44 2.10 -8.23
CA HIS A 378 -7.89 2.28 -8.17
C HIS A 378 -8.41 2.96 -6.91
N PHE A 379 -8.44 4.29 -6.98
CA PHE A 379 -9.18 5.15 -6.09
C PHE A 379 -10.68 4.96 -6.33
N VAL A 380 -11.31 4.20 -5.43
CA VAL A 380 -12.77 4.06 -5.38
C VAL A 380 -13.27 4.68 -4.08
N SER A 381 -13.83 5.88 -4.19
CA SER A 381 -14.57 6.47 -3.07
C SER A 381 -15.85 5.69 -2.86
N LYS A 382 -16.00 5.12 -1.67
CA LYS A 382 -17.11 4.24 -1.33
C LYS A 382 -17.56 4.49 0.10
N ILE A 383 -18.86 4.53 0.30
CA ILE A 383 -19.47 4.58 1.62
C ILE A 383 -20.35 3.35 1.85
N LEU A 384 -20.16 2.67 2.98
CA LEU A 384 -21.00 1.59 3.45
C LEU A 384 -21.83 2.10 4.63
N LEU A 385 -23.14 2.04 4.50
CA LEU A 385 -24.07 2.39 5.57
C LEU A 385 -24.63 1.11 6.19
N PHE A 386 -24.74 1.08 7.51
CA PHE A 386 -25.24 -0.05 8.29
C PHE A 386 -26.49 0.34 9.08
N SER A 387 -27.44 -0.57 9.18
CA SER A 387 -28.73 -0.35 9.86
C SER A 387 -28.62 -0.34 11.39
N GLU A 388 -27.53 -0.87 11.95
CA GLU A 388 -27.27 -0.87 13.40
C GLU A 388 -25.90 -0.21 13.73
N PRO A 389 -25.66 0.17 14.99
CA PRO A 389 -24.34 0.61 15.46
C PRO A 389 -23.26 -0.48 15.28
N ASP A 390 -21.99 -0.08 15.38
CA ASP A 390 -20.83 -0.97 15.35
C ASP A 390 -20.75 -1.87 14.09
N PHE A 391 -21.25 -1.35 12.96
CA PHE A 391 -21.25 -1.99 11.64
C PHE A 391 -22.05 -3.30 11.59
N LEU A 392 -23.15 -3.34 12.34
CA LEU A 392 -24.05 -4.49 12.44
C LEU A 392 -25.31 -4.31 11.57
N GLY A 393 -26.07 -5.41 11.44
CA GLY A 393 -27.34 -5.44 10.72
C GLY A 393 -27.18 -5.49 9.19
N ASP A 394 -28.25 -5.16 8.49
CA ASP A 394 -28.24 -4.99 7.03
C ASP A 394 -27.38 -3.78 6.66
N HIS A 395 -26.75 -3.83 5.48
CA HIS A 395 -25.92 -2.74 4.97
C HIS A 395 -26.16 -2.50 3.47
N VAL A 396 -25.90 -1.26 3.06
CA VAL A 396 -25.91 -0.82 1.66
C VAL A 396 -24.61 -0.06 1.36
N ALA A 397 -24.14 -0.13 0.12
CA ALA A 397 -22.90 0.51 -0.30
C ALA A 397 -23.14 1.41 -1.51
N PHE A 398 -22.49 2.57 -1.54
CA PHE A 398 -22.59 3.55 -2.63
C PHE A 398 -21.20 4.01 -3.06
N GLU A 399 -21.03 4.19 -4.37
CA GLU A 399 -19.81 4.72 -5.00
C GLU A 399 -20.09 6.06 -5.73
N GLU A 400 -21.38 6.39 -5.91
CA GLU A 400 -21.91 7.60 -6.55
C GLU A 400 -22.92 8.32 -5.64
N ASP A 401 -23.18 9.59 -5.95
CA ASP A 401 -24.16 10.44 -5.27
C ASP A 401 -25.56 9.80 -5.23
N GLN A 402 -26.26 9.95 -4.11
CA GLN A 402 -27.64 9.49 -3.95
C GLN A 402 -28.52 10.63 -3.46
N ASP A 403 -29.45 11.06 -4.30
CA ASP A 403 -30.44 12.09 -3.98
C ASP A 403 -31.51 11.59 -2.99
N ALA A 404 -31.69 10.27 -2.84
CA ALA A 404 -32.51 9.65 -1.82
C ALA A 404 -32.00 8.27 -1.41
N LEU A 405 -31.98 7.99 -0.11
CA LEU A 405 -31.75 6.65 0.45
C LEU A 405 -33.02 5.78 0.37
N PRO A 406 -32.88 4.44 0.33
CA PRO A 406 -34.02 3.52 0.37
C PRO A 406 -34.93 3.79 1.57
N ALA A 407 -36.23 3.96 1.33
CA ALA A 407 -37.17 4.47 2.34
C ALA A 407 -37.25 3.63 3.64
N ALA A 408 -36.96 2.33 3.56
CA ALA A 408 -36.97 1.41 4.70
C ALA A 408 -35.62 1.33 5.44
N PHE A 409 -34.55 1.89 4.89
CA PHE A 409 -33.21 1.77 5.44
C PHE A 409 -32.85 3.00 6.28
N VAL A 410 -32.50 2.79 7.54
CA VAL A 410 -32.10 3.86 8.46
C VAL A 410 -30.65 3.63 8.89
N PRO A 411 -29.70 4.43 8.39
CA PRO A 411 -28.30 4.25 8.75
C PRO A 411 -28.05 4.64 10.21
N ARG A 412 -27.26 3.83 10.92
CA ARG A 412 -26.87 4.01 12.33
C ARG A 412 -25.36 4.00 12.54
N SER A 413 -24.61 3.43 11.61
CA SER A 413 -23.16 3.50 11.52
C SER A 413 -22.71 3.46 10.06
N CYS A 414 -21.49 3.88 9.77
CA CYS A 414 -20.96 3.82 8.41
C CYS A 414 -19.44 3.66 8.32
N ARG A 415 -18.97 3.19 7.18
CA ARG A 415 -17.55 3.16 6.81
C ARG A 415 -17.35 3.95 5.53
N VAL A 416 -16.40 4.86 5.54
CA VAL A 416 -16.01 5.64 4.36
C VAL A 416 -14.62 5.18 3.92
N ARG A 417 -14.45 4.96 2.61
CA ARG A 417 -13.20 4.51 1.99
C ARG A 417 -12.88 5.38 0.79
N GLY A 418 -11.58 5.61 0.54
CA GLY A 418 -11.10 6.22 -0.69
C GLY A 418 -11.67 7.62 -0.95
N GLY A 419 -11.78 8.46 0.08
CA GLY A 419 -12.31 9.82 -0.06
C GLY A 419 -13.18 10.28 1.10
N SER A 420 -13.92 11.37 0.88
CA SER A 420 -14.86 11.95 1.85
C SER A 420 -16.26 12.01 1.25
N TRP A 421 -17.28 12.00 2.11
CA TRP A 421 -18.69 12.04 1.76
C TRP A 421 -19.42 13.06 2.62
N ILE A 422 -20.50 13.62 2.09
CA ILE A 422 -21.44 14.44 2.84
C ILE A 422 -22.75 13.68 2.97
N LEU A 423 -23.26 13.63 4.19
CA LEU A 423 -24.58 13.12 4.48
C LEU A 423 -25.53 14.28 4.78
N PHE A 424 -26.77 14.14 4.32
CA PHE A 424 -27.82 15.13 4.49
C PHE A 424 -29.02 14.51 5.20
N ASP A 425 -29.65 15.27 6.08
CA ASP A 425 -30.90 14.86 6.75
C ASP A 425 -32.16 15.08 5.90
N GLY A 426 -32.05 15.80 4.77
CA GLY A 426 -33.06 15.96 3.75
C GLY A 426 -32.79 15.18 2.46
N GLN A 427 -33.81 15.04 1.63
CA GLN A 427 -33.67 14.49 0.27
C GLN A 427 -33.07 15.56 -0.67
N ALA A 428 -32.57 15.12 -1.82
CA ALA A 428 -31.99 15.97 -2.85
C ALA A 428 -30.90 16.94 -2.30
N PHE A 429 -30.07 16.43 -1.38
CA PHE A 429 -28.95 17.16 -0.78
C PHE A 429 -29.38 18.42 0.01
N ALA A 430 -30.60 18.41 0.54
CA ALA A 430 -31.14 19.50 1.35
C ALA A 430 -30.94 19.25 2.85
N GLY A 431 -31.02 20.32 3.64
CA GLY A 431 -30.97 20.25 5.10
C GLY A 431 -29.56 20.36 5.67
N ASP A 432 -29.38 19.83 6.88
CA ASP A 432 -28.12 19.90 7.61
C ASP A 432 -27.09 18.92 7.01
N GLN A 433 -25.84 19.37 6.93
CA GLN A 433 -24.72 18.63 6.34
C GLN A 433 -23.87 17.97 7.42
N HIS A 434 -23.43 16.74 7.17
CA HIS A 434 -22.48 16.02 7.99
C HIS A 434 -21.35 15.47 7.11
N VAL A 435 -20.17 16.07 7.22
CA VAL A 435 -19.01 15.72 6.40
C VAL A 435 -18.24 14.58 7.09
N LEU A 436 -18.05 13.49 6.36
CA LEU A 436 -17.33 12.31 6.81
C LEU A 436 -16.11 12.08 5.92
N SER A 437 -14.92 12.14 6.52
CA SER A 437 -13.68 11.72 5.87
C SER A 437 -13.55 10.20 5.86
N GLU A 438 -12.51 9.71 5.19
CA GLU A 438 -12.16 8.29 5.23
C GLU A 438 -12.01 7.79 6.67
N GLY A 439 -12.68 6.68 6.99
CA GLY A 439 -12.68 6.14 8.35
C GLY A 439 -13.91 5.30 8.70
N GLU A 440 -13.95 4.91 9.96
CA GLU A 440 -15.01 4.10 10.56
C GLU A 440 -15.82 4.94 11.56
N TYR A 441 -17.15 4.93 11.40
CA TYR A 441 -18.08 5.70 12.22
C TYR A 441 -19.09 4.76 12.88
N PRO A 442 -18.79 4.22 14.07
CA PRO A 442 -19.59 3.15 14.69
C PRO A 442 -20.97 3.61 15.18
N THR A 443 -21.22 4.92 15.25
CA THR A 443 -22.49 5.49 15.70
C THR A 443 -22.82 6.78 14.95
N LEU A 444 -24.09 7.20 14.97
CA LEU A 444 -24.52 8.52 14.48
C LEU A 444 -23.73 9.67 15.15
N SER A 445 -23.45 9.57 16.44
CA SER A 445 -22.66 10.60 17.14
C SER A 445 -21.22 10.69 16.60
N ALA A 446 -20.62 9.55 16.24
CA ALA A 446 -19.30 9.54 15.59
C ALA A 446 -19.36 10.20 14.20
N MET A 447 -20.50 10.10 13.50
CA MET A 447 -20.76 10.79 12.23
C MET A 447 -21.02 12.30 12.41
N GLY A 448 -20.96 12.83 13.63
CA GLY A 448 -21.33 14.22 13.92
C GLY A 448 -22.84 14.49 13.88
N CYS A 449 -23.66 13.44 13.86
CA CYS A 449 -25.12 13.54 13.84
C CYS A 449 -25.72 13.48 15.25
N LEU A 450 -26.88 14.12 15.44
CA LEU A 450 -27.69 13.92 16.64
C LEU A 450 -28.32 12.52 16.60
N SER A 451 -28.64 11.94 17.76
CA SER A 451 -29.27 10.61 17.83
C SER A 451 -30.64 10.54 17.14
N SER A 452 -31.30 11.69 16.95
CA SER A 452 -32.57 11.84 16.22
C SER A 452 -32.41 12.10 14.72
N THR A 453 -31.20 12.39 14.24
CA THR A 453 -30.94 12.68 12.83
C THR A 453 -31.31 11.47 11.98
N THR A 454 -32.00 11.72 10.86
CA THR A 454 -32.31 10.70 9.86
C THR A 454 -31.63 11.08 8.57
N ILE A 455 -30.59 10.35 8.17
CA ILE A 455 -29.92 10.59 6.89
C ILE A 455 -30.85 10.18 5.75
N ARG A 456 -30.94 11.04 4.73
CA ARG A 456 -31.89 10.89 3.60
C ARG A 456 -31.22 10.96 2.25
N SER A 457 -30.09 11.65 2.10
CA SER A 457 -29.31 11.70 0.86
C SER A 457 -27.82 11.83 1.18
N LEU A 458 -26.96 11.54 0.19
CA LEU A 458 -25.51 11.59 0.36
C LEU A 458 -24.80 11.96 -0.94
N LYS A 459 -23.69 12.70 -0.80
CA LYS A 459 -22.90 13.19 -1.93
C LYS A 459 -21.42 12.91 -1.71
N LYS A 460 -20.71 12.49 -2.76
CA LYS A 460 -19.27 12.32 -2.75
C LYS A 460 -18.60 13.70 -2.77
N VAL A 461 -17.57 13.86 -1.93
CA VAL A 461 -16.71 15.04 -1.99
C VAL A 461 -15.75 14.89 -3.16
N PRO A 462 -15.65 15.88 -4.08
CA PRO A 462 -14.77 15.79 -5.23
C PRO A 462 -13.30 15.86 -4.82
N VAL A 463 -12.44 15.38 -5.71
CA VAL A 463 -10.99 15.52 -5.56
C VAL A 463 -10.57 16.94 -5.93
N PHE A 464 -9.63 17.51 -5.18
CA PHE A 464 -9.03 18.81 -5.46
C PHE A 464 -7.50 18.69 -5.51
N PHE A 465 -6.88 19.48 -6.37
CA PHE A 465 -5.42 19.49 -6.51
C PHE A 465 -4.95 20.90 -6.24
N SER A 466 -5.02 21.34 -4.98
CA SER A 466 -4.55 22.67 -4.55
C SER A 466 -4.18 22.62 -3.08
N GLU A 467 -3.24 23.48 -2.67
CA GLU A 467 -3.01 23.70 -1.24
C GLU A 467 -4.24 24.38 -0.61
N PRO A 468 -4.63 23.99 0.61
CA PRO A 468 -5.77 24.59 1.28
C PRO A 468 -5.50 26.07 1.60
N SER A 469 -6.41 26.94 1.17
CA SER A 469 -6.36 28.39 1.46
C SER A 469 -7.75 28.99 1.50
N ILE A 470 -8.09 29.63 2.63
CA ILE A 470 -9.37 30.30 2.86
C ILE A 470 -9.17 31.66 3.53
N PHE A 471 -10.00 32.61 3.14
CA PHE A 471 -10.05 33.98 3.66
C PHE A 471 -11.40 34.22 4.31
N LEU A 472 -11.39 34.66 5.57
CA LEU A 472 -12.57 35.07 6.32
C LEU A 472 -12.52 36.59 6.53
N HIS A 473 -13.65 37.25 6.31
CA HIS A 473 -13.74 38.71 6.38
C HIS A 473 -14.78 39.15 7.40
N GLY A 474 -14.41 40.18 8.18
CA GLY A 474 -15.28 40.77 9.20
C GLY A 474 -16.45 41.58 8.64
N LEU A 475 -16.47 41.92 7.35
CA LEU A 475 -17.57 42.58 6.65
C LEU A 475 -18.03 41.78 5.43
N GLU A 476 -19.16 42.17 4.86
CA GLU A 476 -19.67 41.64 3.59
C GLU A 476 -18.75 42.04 2.43
N CYS A 477 -18.88 41.37 1.28
CA CYS A 477 -18.17 41.69 0.04
C CYS A 477 -16.63 41.72 0.16
N PHE A 478 -16.07 40.90 1.06
CA PHE A 478 -14.63 40.73 1.28
C PHE A 478 -13.94 41.97 1.87
N GLU A 479 -14.68 42.79 2.62
CA GLU A 479 -14.17 43.98 3.28
C GLU A 479 -13.83 43.76 4.77
N GLY A 480 -13.19 44.75 5.39
CA GLY A 480 -12.89 44.75 6.81
C GLY A 480 -11.65 43.91 7.17
N LYS A 481 -11.57 43.47 8.43
CA LYS A 481 -10.45 42.66 8.91
C LYS A 481 -10.48 41.30 8.22
N GLU A 482 -9.38 40.97 7.55
CA GLU A 482 -9.16 39.69 6.86
C GLU A 482 -8.41 38.71 7.77
N ILE A 483 -8.74 37.44 7.65
CA ILE A 483 -8.05 36.32 8.29
C ILE A 483 -7.77 35.29 7.18
N GLU A 484 -6.49 35.07 6.88
CA GLU A 484 -6.04 34.00 5.98
C GLU A 484 -5.71 32.75 6.79
N LEU A 485 -6.23 31.61 6.35
CA LEU A 485 -6.00 30.31 6.99
C LEU A 485 -5.66 29.26 5.94
N ASN A 486 -4.60 28.50 6.22
CA ASN A 486 -4.13 27.40 5.36
C ASN A 486 -4.16 26.05 6.10
N ASN A 487 -4.59 26.04 7.37
CA ASN A 487 -4.66 24.85 8.23
C ASN A 487 -5.97 24.81 9.01
N GLU A 488 -6.24 23.66 9.64
CA GLU A 488 -7.38 23.52 10.55
C GLU A 488 -7.27 24.47 11.75
N VAL A 489 -8.41 25.03 12.17
CA VAL A 489 -8.53 25.89 13.34
C VAL A 489 -9.67 25.37 14.21
N ARG A 490 -9.33 24.86 15.40
CA ARG A 490 -10.31 24.31 16.36
C ARG A 490 -11.17 25.36 17.02
N SER A 491 -10.70 26.59 17.15
CA SER A 491 -11.49 27.71 17.65
C SER A 491 -10.88 29.02 17.20
N LEU A 492 -11.61 29.75 16.34
CA LEU A 492 -11.17 31.07 15.88
C LEU A 492 -10.92 32.01 17.06
N GLN A 493 -11.78 31.95 18.07
CA GLN A 493 -11.65 32.80 19.26
C GLN A 493 -10.43 32.42 20.12
N ALA A 494 -10.11 31.12 20.25
CA ALA A 494 -8.94 30.68 21.03
C ALA A 494 -7.62 31.06 20.36
N GLU A 495 -7.58 31.07 19.03
CA GLU A 495 -6.45 31.57 18.22
C GLU A 495 -6.38 33.12 18.19
N GLY A 496 -7.26 33.82 18.92
CA GLY A 496 -7.26 35.28 19.02
C GLY A 496 -7.95 36.01 17.86
N PHE A 497 -8.67 35.29 17.00
CA PHE A 497 -9.47 35.89 15.93
C PHE A 497 -10.86 36.31 16.39
N ASN A 498 -11.46 37.25 15.67
CA ASN A 498 -12.88 37.53 15.80
C ASN A 498 -13.65 36.44 15.04
N ASN A 499 -14.59 35.77 15.70
CA ASN A 499 -15.41 34.74 15.07
C ASN A 499 -16.61 35.33 14.30
N HIS A 500 -16.82 36.66 14.35
CA HIS A 500 -17.79 37.35 13.51
C HIS A 500 -17.30 37.41 12.05
N VAL A 501 -17.92 36.60 11.20
CA VAL A 501 -17.56 36.43 9.79
C VAL A 501 -18.78 36.78 8.95
N LEU A 502 -18.60 37.69 7.99
CA LEU A 502 -19.67 38.20 7.13
C LEU A 502 -19.44 37.93 5.64
N SER A 503 -18.22 37.60 5.22
CA SER A 503 -17.96 37.04 3.89
C SER A 503 -16.77 36.07 3.91
N VAL A 504 -16.77 35.12 2.98
CA VAL A 504 -15.83 33.98 2.93
C VAL A 504 -15.35 33.77 1.50
N ARG A 505 -14.05 33.62 1.30
CA ARG A 505 -13.44 33.29 0.00
C ARG A 505 -12.54 32.08 0.15
N VAL A 506 -12.87 30.99 -0.54
CA VAL A 506 -12.00 29.81 -0.64
C VAL A 506 -11.16 29.93 -1.91
N LYS A 507 -9.84 30.04 -1.77
CA LYS A 507 -8.90 30.11 -2.89
C LYS A 507 -8.36 28.73 -3.29
N GLY A 508 -8.21 27.83 -2.31
CA GLY A 508 -7.68 26.50 -2.54
C GLY A 508 -8.19 25.50 -1.53
N GLY A 509 -8.23 24.24 -1.94
CA GLY A 509 -8.78 23.13 -1.18
C GLY A 509 -10.31 23.14 -1.07
N ILE A 510 -10.82 22.14 -0.36
CA ILE A 510 -12.21 22.07 0.08
C ILE A 510 -12.23 22.23 1.59
N TRP A 511 -13.07 23.12 2.10
CA TRP A 511 -13.12 23.50 3.50
C TRP A 511 -14.45 23.12 4.13
N VAL A 512 -14.40 22.70 5.39
CA VAL A 512 -15.58 22.53 6.24
C VAL A 512 -15.57 23.63 7.28
N LEU A 513 -16.61 24.47 7.26
CA LEU A 513 -16.84 25.47 8.30
C LEU A 513 -17.85 24.92 9.29
N CYS A 514 -17.60 25.12 10.58
CA CYS A 514 -18.43 24.64 11.67
C CYS A 514 -18.96 25.81 12.51
N GLU A 515 -20.20 25.68 12.95
CA GLU A 515 -20.89 26.70 13.76
C GLU A 515 -20.17 26.95 15.10
N HIS A 516 -19.68 25.90 15.76
CA HIS A 516 -19.03 25.99 17.06
C HIS A 516 -17.54 25.61 17.01
N GLY A 517 -16.85 25.82 18.13
CA GLY A 517 -15.48 25.32 18.31
C GLY A 517 -15.42 23.79 18.30
N ASP A 518 -14.22 23.25 18.18
CA ASP A 518 -13.90 21.81 18.14
C ASP A 518 -14.68 21.03 17.07
N PHE A 519 -14.93 21.66 15.92
CA PHE A 519 -15.59 21.06 14.75
C PHE A 519 -17.02 20.57 15.02
N ARG A 520 -17.74 21.28 15.90
CA ARG A 520 -19.12 20.94 16.32
C ARG A 520 -20.17 21.86 15.73
N GLY A 521 -21.43 21.43 15.85
CA GLY A 521 -22.60 22.16 15.36
C GLY A 521 -22.85 21.89 13.88
N ARG A 522 -23.63 22.76 13.24
CA ARG A 522 -23.89 22.66 11.80
C ARG A 522 -22.59 22.84 11.02
N GLN A 523 -22.52 22.16 9.87
CA GLN A 523 -21.35 22.15 9.00
C GLN A 523 -21.73 22.67 7.61
N TRP A 524 -20.78 23.34 6.96
CA TRP A 524 -20.89 23.79 5.57
C TRP A 524 -19.63 23.38 4.81
N LEU A 525 -19.79 22.56 3.78
CA LEU A 525 -18.72 22.26 2.84
C LEU A 525 -18.63 23.35 1.78
N LEU A 526 -17.45 23.95 1.64
CA LEU A 526 -17.14 24.95 0.65
C LEU A 526 -16.01 24.45 -0.27
N ASP A 527 -16.29 24.37 -1.56
CA ASP A 527 -15.26 24.29 -2.61
C ASP A 527 -14.72 25.69 -2.93
N CYS A 528 -13.91 25.83 -3.99
CA CYS A 528 -13.33 27.11 -4.41
C CYS A 528 -14.41 28.11 -4.85
N THR A 529 -14.97 28.81 -3.88
CA THR A 529 -16.12 29.71 -4.02
C THR A 529 -15.94 31.02 -3.28
N GLU A 530 -16.69 32.02 -3.73
CA GLU A 530 -16.72 33.36 -3.16
C GLU A 530 -18.12 33.66 -2.63
N ILE A 531 -18.24 33.73 -1.30
CA ILE A 531 -19.48 34.02 -0.58
C ILE A 531 -19.42 35.45 -0.07
N THR A 532 -20.10 36.37 -0.77
CA THR A 532 -20.12 37.80 -0.44
C THR A 532 -20.94 38.12 0.81
N ASN A 533 -21.87 37.24 1.20
CA ASN A 533 -22.70 37.41 2.40
C ASN A 533 -22.92 36.06 3.11
N TRP A 534 -22.14 35.82 4.17
CA TRP A 534 -22.16 34.58 4.95
C TRP A 534 -23.49 34.37 5.67
N LEU A 535 -24.12 35.45 6.16
CA LEU A 535 -25.42 35.35 6.85
C LEU A 535 -26.52 34.82 5.93
N THR A 536 -26.58 35.32 4.70
CA THR A 536 -27.60 34.87 3.74
C THR A 536 -27.35 33.43 3.30
N TYR A 537 -26.08 33.02 3.21
CA TYR A 537 -25.69 31.67 2.82
C TYR A 537 -25.90 30.63 3.94
N SER A 538 -25.42 30.93 5.15
CA SER A 538 -25.37 29.98 6.29
C SER A 538 -26.50 30.15 7.31
N GLY A 539 -27.16 31.31 7.32
CA GLY A 539 -28.07 31.73 8.40
C GLY A 539 -27.35 32.21 9.66
N LEU A 540 -26.01 32.38 9.64
CA LEU A 540 -25.19 32.77 10.78
C LEU A 540 -24.26 33.94 10.46
N GLN A 541 -23.92 34.72 11.48
CA GLN A 541 -22.89 35.77 11.41
C GLN A 541 -21.59 35.37 12.10
N HIS A 542 -21.36 34.07 12.30
CA HIS A 542 -20.14 33.58 12.94
C HIS A 542 -19.69 32.24 12.37
N VAL A 543 -18.40 31.97 12.56
CA VAL A 543 -17.75 30.67 12.32
C VAL A 543 -17.03 30.30 13.60
N GLY A 544 -17.26 29.11 14.15
CA GLY A 544 -16.60 28.68 15.39
C GLY A 544 -15.25 28.03 15.12
N SER A 545 -15.22 27.10 14.18
CA SER A 545 -14.04 26.34 13.77
C SER A 545 -14.12 25.96 12.29
N LEU A 546 -13.00 25.56 11.71
CA LEU A 546 -12.93 25.17 10.32
C LEU A 546 -11.73 24.27 10.04
N TYR A 547 -11.84 23.40 9.03
CA TYR A 547 -10.74 22.54 8.61
C TYR A 547 -10.79 22.26 7.12
N PRO A 548 -9.63 22.13 6.44
CA PRO A 548 -9.61 21.64 5.07
C PRO A 548 -9.80 20.11 5.07
N ILE A 549 -10.50 19.58 4.08
CA ILE A 549 -10.56 18.13 3.85
C ILE A 549 -9.19 17.70 3.36
N ARG A 550 -8.44 16.97 4.17
CA ARG A 550 -7.17 16.40 3.71
C ARG A 550 -7.43 15.21 2.80
N GLN A 551 -6.78 15.20 1.64
CA GLN A 551 -6.81 14.05 0.75
C GLN A 551 -5.56 13.22 0.97
N ARG A 552 -5.72 11.89 1.03
CA ARG A 552 -4.58 10.97 0.92
C ARG A 552 -3.92 11.13 -0.45
N ARG A 553 -2.76 10.51 -0.64
CA ARG A 553 -2.08 10.46 -1.93
C ARG A 553 -3.03 9.89 -2.99
N ILE A 554 -3.44 10.72 -3.95
CA ILE A 554 -4.31 10.32 -5.05
C ILE A 554 -3.45 10.17 -6.29
N TYR A 555 -3.52 8.99 -6.90
CA TYR A 555 -2.85 8.69 -8.14
C TYR A 555 -3.75 9.03 -9.33
N PHE A 556 -3.16 9.61 -10.37
CA PHE A 556 -3.87 10.00 -11.57
C PHE A 556 -2.96 9.95 -12.80
N ARG A 557 -3.57 9.91 -13.97
CA ARG A 557 -2.93 10.15 -15.26
C ARG A 557 -3.37 11.51 -15.80
N VAL A 558 -2.46 12.19 -16.46
CA VAL A 558 -2.71 13.51 -17.07
C VAL A 558 -2.70 13.34 -18.58
N ARG A 559 -3.88 13.35 -19.21
CA ARG A 559 -4.03 13.20 -20.67
C ARG A 559 -4.22 14.57 -21.31
N SER A 560 -3.43 14.89 -22.32
CA SER A 560 -3.65 16.09 -23.13
C SER A 560 -4.94 15.92 -23.95
N ARG A 561 -5.88 16.86 -23.82
CA ARG A 561 -7.16 16.79 -24.54
C ARG A 561 -6.97 16.93 -26.05
N GLU A 562 -6.02 17.77 -26.47
CA GLU A 562 -5.73 18.03 -27.89
C GLU A 562 -4.92 16.90 -28.54
N LEU A 563 -3.87 16.42 -27.87
CA LEU A 563 -2.94 15.46 -28.47
C LEU A 563 -3.32 14.00 -28.22
N GLU A 564 -4.22 13.74 -27.27
CA GLU A 564 -4.57 12.40 -26.80
C GLU A 564 -3.40 11.59 -26.21
N LEU A 565 -2.29 12.28 -25.90
CA LEU A 565 -1.09 11.73 -25.28
C LEU A 565 -1.08 11.99 -23.77
N TYR A 566 -0.28 11.21 -23.04
CA TYR A 566 -0.17 11.27 -21.59
C TYR A 566 1.11 11.97 -21.16
N LEU A 567 1.01 12.81 -20.14
CA LEU A 567 2.19 13.34 -19.44
C LEU A 567 2.93 12.16 -18.81
N SER A 568 4.22 12.07 -19.07
CA SER A 568 5.04 10.90 -18.76
C SER A 568 6.49 11.27 -18.55
N VAL A 569 7.21 10.34 -17.95
CA VAL A 569 8.63 10.44 -17.65
C VAL A 569 9.34 9.29 -18.37
N PRO A 570 10.42 9.52 -19.15
CA PRO A 570 11.15 8.43 -19.78
C PRO A 570 11.70 7.43 -18.75
N ASP A 571 11.93 6.19 -19.17
CA ASP A 571 12.58 5.17 -18.32
C ASP A 571 14.01 5.63 -17.91
N ASP A 572 14.50 5.15 -16.77
CA ASP A 572 15.81 5.46 -16.15
C ASP A 572 15.96 6.82 -15.43
N VAL A 573 14.86 7.41 -14.93
CA VAL A 573 14.93 8.75 -14.28
C VAL A 573 15.39 8.74 -12.82
N GLU A 574 15.26 7.63 -12.07
CA GLU A 574 15.64 7.58 -10.64
C GLU A 574 17.10 7.95 -10.39
N ASP A 575 18.01 7.54 -11.30
CA ASP A 575 19.45 7.81 -11.20
C ASP A 575 19.86 9.21 -11.71
N MET A 576 18.93 9.99 -12.26
CA MET A 576 19.21 11.30 -12.84
C MET A 576 19.05 12.43 -11.81
N LYS A 577 19.87 13.48 -11.93
CA LYS A 577 19.65 14.73 -11.15
C LYS A 577 18.37 15.47 -11.54
N ALA A 578 17.83 15.15 -12.72
CA ALA A 578 16.69 15.81 -13.35
C ALA A 578 16.01 14.88 -14.34
N GLY A 579 14.73 14.63 -14.17
CA GLY A 579 13.91 13.87 -15.10
C GLY A 579 13.28 14.76 -16.16
N ARG A 580 13.29 14.33 -17.43
CA ARG A 580 12.52 15.01 -18.47
C ARG A 580 11.05 14.69 -18.29
N VAL A 581 10.19 15.68 -18.53
CA VAL A 581 8.74 15.51 -18.54
C VAL A 581 8.25 15.77 -19.96
N VAL A 582 7.61 14.76 -20.54
CA VAL A 582 7.20 14.74 -21.95
C VAL A 582 5.79 14.18 -22.09
N VAL A 583 5.16 14.41 -23.25
CA VAL A 583 3.95 13.67 -23.63
C VAL A 583 4.29 12.46 -24.49
N SER A 584 3.68 11.32 -24.20
CA SER A 584 3.87 10.07 -24.95
C SER A 584 2.59 9.23 -24.99
N SER A 585 2.59 8.18 -25.81
CA SER A 585 1.50 7.20 -25.79
C SER A 585 1.49 6.46 -24.46
N LEU A 586 0.32 6.03 -24.01
CA LEU A 586 0.21 5.24 -22.78
C LEU A 586 1.06 3.97 -22.89
N SER A 587 2.12 3.87 -22.08
CA SER A 587 2.85 2.63 -21.84
C SER A 587 2.29 1.94 -20.59
N GLU A 588 2.47 0.62 -20.49
CA GLU A 588 2.04 -0.17 -19.32
C GLU A 588 2.90 0.08 -18.07
N GLN A 589 3.98 0.86 -18.21
CA GLN A 589 4.87 1.23 -17.10
C GLN A 589 4.29 2.37 -16.26
N SER A 590 4.70 2.44 -14.99
CA SER A 590 4.33 3.49 -14.03
C SER A 590 4.78 4.91 -14.42
N SER A 591 5.49 5.09 -15.53
CA SER A 591 6.03 6.37 -16.01
C SER A 591 4.96 7.44 -16.31
N SER A 592 3.72 7.02 -16.60
CA SER A 592 2.58 7.91 -16.84
C SER A 592 1.72 8.17 -15.60
N VAL A 593 2.08 7.57 -14.46
CA VAL A 593 1.33 7.67 -13.21
C VAL A 593 1.90 8.78 -12.35
N TRP A 594 1.05 9.75 -12.02
CA TRP A 594 1.35 10.90 -11.18
C TRP A 594 0.56 10.84 -9.88
N TYR A 595 1.01 11.58 -8.87
CA TYR A 595 0.24 11.82 -7.66
C TYR A 595 0.45 13.24 -7.16
N TYR A 596 -0.50 13.71 -6.34
CA TYR A 596 -0.47 15.03 -5.74
C TYR A 596 -0.27 14.93 -4.23
N GLU A 597 0.65 15.72 -3.70
CA GLU A 597 1.00 15.71 -2.28
C GLU A 597 1.46 17.12 -1.86
N ASP A 598 0.70 17.77 -0.98
CA ASP A 598 1.03 19.09 -0.41
C ASP A 598 1.48 20.14 -1.46
N GLY A 599 0.72 20.34 -2.54
CA GLY A 599 1.13 21.29 -3.58
C GLY A 599 2.05 20.71 -4.66
N LEU A 600 2.63 19.53 -4.46
CA LEU A 600 3.59 18.92 -5.40
C LEU A 600 2.87 17.95 -6.33
N ILE A 601 3.21 18.00 -7.61
CA ILE A 601 2.88 16.96 -8.59
C ILE A 601 4.11 16.07 -8.75
N LYS A 602 3.98 14.80 -8.38
CA LYS A 602 5.09 13.82 -8.31
C LYS A 602 4.78 12.64 -9.21
N ASN A 603 5.80 11.91 -9.64
CA ASN A 603 5.64 10.75 -10.50
C ASN A 603 5.98 9.47 -9.76
N GLN A 604 5.26 8.38 -10.03
CA GLN A 604 5.44 7.10 -9.36
C GLN A 604 6.85 6.53 -9.57
N VAL A 605 7.48 6.74 -10.73
CA VAL A 605 8.85 6.23 -11.00
C VAL A 605 9.96 7.09 -10.41
N ALA A 606 9.62 8.19 -9.73
CA ALA A 606 10.61 9.07 -9.11
C ALA A 606 9.99 9.78 -7.88
N PRO A 607 9.67 9.03 -6.81
CA PRO A 607 8.89 9.54 -5.68
C PRO A 607 9.62 10.62 -4.86
N ASN A 608 10.95 10.76 -5.01
CA ASN A 608 11.76 11.78 -4.36
C ASN A 608 11.90 13.07 -5.20
N MET A 609 11.18 13.15 -6.33
CA MET A 609 11.19 14.29 -7.24
C MET A 609 9.79 14.82 -7.49
N SER A 610 9.71 16.14 -7.70
CA SER A 610 8.48 16.84 -8.05
C SER A 610 8.61 17.61 -9.35
N LEU A 611 7.48 17.92 -9.98
CA LEU A 611 7.39 18.77 -11.15
C LEU A 611 7.86 20.18 -10.79
N GLN A 612 8.84 20.71 -11.50
CA GLN A 612 9.42 22.03 -11.27
C GLN A 612 9.78 22.70 -12.60
N VAL A 613 9.74 24.03 -12.64
CA VAL A 613 10.23 24.83 -13.76
C VAL A 613 11.70 25.16 -13.53
N ILE A 614 12.53 24.92 -14.55
CA ILE A 614 13.95 25.25 -14.56
C ILE A 614 14.26 26.40 -15.53
N GLY A 615 15.21 27.24 -15.14
CA GLY A 615 15.64 28.41 -15.92
C GLY A 615 14.91 29.70 -15.53
N PRO A 616 15.15 30.80 -16.26
CA PRO A 616 14.47 32.06 -16.01
C PRO A 616 12.97 31.91 -16.25
N ALA A 617 12.17 32.47 -15.32
CA ALA A 617 10.71 32.49 -15.42
C ALA A 617 10.28 33.22 -16.69
N GLY A 618 9.80 32.47 -17.66
CA GLY A 618 9.42 33.03 -18.95
C GLY A 618 8.65 32.02 -19.79
N LYS A 619 7.87 32.56 -20.74
CA LYS A 619 7.13 31.83 -21.74
C LYS A 619 8.00 30.76 -22.42
N GLY A 620 7.65 29.49 -22.27
CA GLY A 620 8.36 28.35 -22.86
C GLY A 620 9.48 27.76 -21.99
N ALA A 621 9.61 28.19 -20.73
CA ALA A 621 10.51 27.55 -19.77
C ALA A 621 10.12 26.07 -19.55
N LYS A 622 11.11 25.19 -19.40
CA LYS A 622 10.89 23.74 -19.32
C LYS A 622 10.39 23.35 -17.93
N ALA A 623 9.36 22.51 -17.90
CA ALA A 623 8.95 21.78 -16.71
C ALA A 623 9.65 20.41 -16.69
N VAL A 624 10.24 20.05 -15.56
CA VAL A 624 11.05 18.85 -15.37
C VAL A 624 10.73 18.23 -14.01
N LEU A 625 11.11 16.96 -13.80
CA LEU A 625 11.19 16.39 -12.47
C LEU A 625 12.53 16.76 -11.84
N TRP A 626 12.50 17.20 -10.60
CA TRP A 626 13.71 17.53 -9.84
C TRP A 626 13.53 17.22 -8.36
N SER A 627 14.65 17.02 -7.65
CA SER A 627 14.66 16.79 -6.21
C SER A 627 13.88 17.87 -5.44
N GLU A 628 13.09 17.41 -4.45
CA GLU A 628 12.26 18.25 -3.57
C GLU A 628 13.06 19.08 -2.58
N THR A 629 14.34 18.78 -2.37
CA THR A 629 15.23 19.52 -1.46
C THR A 629 15.56 20.94 -1.94
N ARG A 630 15.18 21.28 -3.18
CA ARG A 630 15.46 22.58 -3.78
C ARG A 630 14.50 23.65 -3.26
N MET A 631 15.08 24.77 -2.82
CA MET A 631 14.35 25.98 -2.46
C MET A 631 14.45 27.08 -3.54
N PRO A 632 13.41 27.90 -3.75
CA PRO A 632 12.08 27.80 -3.14
C PRO A 632 11.28 26.60 -3.69
N ARG A 633 10.41 26.04 -2.84
CA ARG A 633 9.47 24.98 -3.22
C ARG A 633 8.50 25.51 -4.26
N GLN A 634 8.37 24.81 -5.38
CA GLN A 634 7.41 25.16 -6.44
C GLN A 634 6.17 24.29 -6.29
N THR A 635 5.01 24.92 -6.07
CA THR A 635 3.73 24.23 -5.94
C THR A 635 2.83 24.49 -7.14
N TRP A 636 1.88 23.59 -7.32
CA TRP A 636 0.98 23.54 -8.46
C TRP A 636 -0.46 23.37 -7.98
N SER A 637 -1.40 23.83 -8.81
CA SER A 637 -2.80 23.50 -8.64
C SER A 637 -3.46 23.08 -9.95
N ILE A 638 -4.52 22.29 -9.89
CA ILE A 638 -5.33 21.92 -11.06
C ILE A 638 -6.74 22.45 -10.87
N ASP A 639 -7.20 23.26 -11.83
CA ASP A 639 -8.55 23.80 -11.81
C ASP A 639 -9.59 22.82 -12.35
N SER A 640 -10.89 23.15 -12.21
CA SER A 640 -12.00 22.32 -12.68
C SER A 640 -12.08 22.15 -14.19
N GLN A 641 -11.35 22.96 -14.97
CA GLN A 641 -11.24 22.83 -16.42
C GLN A 641 -10.07 21.93 -16.84
N GLY A 642 -9.21 21.54 -15.89
CA GLY A 642 -8.04 20.70 -16.13
C GLY A 642 -6.79 21.49 -16.48
N ARG A 643 -6.71 22.78 -16.16
CA ARG A 643 -5.47 23.56 -16.32
C ARG A 643 -4.60 23.39 -15.09
N ILE A 644 -3.31 23.15 -15.30
CA ILE A 644 -2.31 22.96 -14.25
C ILE A 644 -1.55 24.27 -14.07
N HIS A 645 -1.83 24.99 -13.00
CA HIS A 645 -1.29 26.32 -12.69
C HIS A 645 -0.04 26.23 -11.83
N SER A 646 0.97 27.05 -12.14
CA SER A 646 2.10 27.27 -11.24
C SER A 646 1.70 28.29 -10.17
N GLN A 647 1.93 27.96 -8.90
CA GLN A 647 1.70 28.90 -7.79
C GLN A 647 2.88 29.86 -7.59
N MET A 648 4.06 29.54 -8.13
CA MET A 648 5.24 30.41 -8.05
C MET A 648 5.29 31.45 -9.18
N PHE A 649 4.80 31.10 -10.37
CA PHE A 649 4.82 31.97 -11.54
C PHE A 649 3.38 32.35 -11.90
N GLU A 650 2.95 33.54 -11.48
CA GLU A 650 1.62 34.06 -11.74
C GLU A 650 1.25 33.98 -13.23
N ASP A 651 -0.01 33.64 -13.51
CA ASP A 651 -0.61 33.48 -14.84
C ASP A 651 0.04 32.42 -15.77
N MET A 652 0.96 31.60 -15.24
CA MET A 652 1.63 30.56 -15.99
C MET A 652 1.03 29.18 -15.72
N ILE A 653 0.71 28.47 -16.79
CA ILE A 653 0.14 27.12 -16.76
C ILE A 653 0.98 26.13 -17.55
N LEU A 654 0.86 24.84 -17.19
CA LEU A 654 1.54 23.75 -17.89
C LEU A 654 1.00 23.58 -19.29
N ASP A 655 1.91 23.47 -20.25
CA ASP A 655 1.64 23.33 -21.66
C ASP A 655 2.67 22.40 -22.32
N ILE A 656 2.46 22.12 -23.59
CA ILE A 656 3.33 21.31 -24.43
C ILE A 656 3.98 22.23 -25.45
N LYS A 657 5.31 22.11 -25.61
CA LYS A 657 6.08 23.01 -26.49
C LYS A 657 5.54 23.03 -27.92
N GLY A 658 5.25 21.86 -28.48
CA GLY A 658 4.78 21.70 -29.85
C GLY A 658 5.81 22.13 -30.92
N GLY A 659 5.34 22.24 -32.17
CA GLY A 659 6.15 22.67 -33.30
C GLY A 659 6.98 21.56 -33.96
N ARG A 660 8.01 21.95 -34.73
CA ARG A 660 8.85 21.04 -35.53
C ARG A 660 10.23 20.76 -34.92
N SER A 661 10.51 21.23 -33.71
CA SER A 661 11.79 21.00 -33.04
C SER A 661 11.84 19.60 -32.41
N TYR A 662 13.05 19.10 -32.12
CA TYR A 662 13.27 17.79 -31.51
C TYR A 662 12.69 17.67 -30.09
N ASP A 663 12.44 18.80 -29.43
CA ASP A 663 11.89 18.88 -28.07
C ASP A 663 10.41 19.28 -28.05
N ARG A 664 9.69 19.11 -29.17
CA ARG A 664 8.26 19.44 -29.31
C ARG A 664 7.37 18.77 -28.27
N ASP A 665 7.75 17.59 -27.78
CA ASP A 665 6.93 16.80 -26.86
C ASP A 665 7.21 17.14 -25.39
N HIS A 666 8.08 18.12 -25.10
CA HIS A 666 8.40 18.51 -23.72
C HIS A 666 7.30 19.34 -23.08
N ALA A 667 7.09 19.09 -21.79
CA ALA A 667 6.31 19.94 -20.93
C ALA A 667 7.04 21.27 -20.67
N ILE A 668 6.29 22.36 -20.74
CA ILE A 668 6.76 23.73 -20.55
C ILE A 668 5.71 24.50 -19.75
N VAL A 669 6.07 25.69 -19.29
CA VAL A 669 5.09 26.67 -18.79
C VAL A 669 4.87 27.79 -19.79
N TRP A 670 3.63 28.25 -19.87
CA TRP A 670 3.20 29.28 -20.81
C TRP A 670 2.08 30.14 -20.18
N ASP A 671 1.91 31.37 -20.66
CA ASP A 671 0.78 32.23 -20.28
C ASP A 671 -0.54 31.57 -20.67
N MET A 672 -1.56 31.76 -19.84
CA MET A 672 -2.91 31.30 -20.16
C MET A 672 -3.40 31.90 -21.49
N ALA A 673 -3.70 31.06 -22.48
CA ALA A 673 -4.11 31.51 -23.80
C ALA A 673 -5.21 30.60 -24.37
N GLU A 674 -6.38 31.15 -24.67
CA GLU A 674 -7.51 30.40 -25.26
C GLU A 674 -7.16 29.74 -26.60
N GLU A 675 -6.22 30.33 -27.34
CA GLU A 675 -5.70 29.84 -28.63
C GLU A 675 -4.83 28.56 -28.50
N ARG A 676 -4.58 28.06 -27.28
CA ARG A 676 -3.69 26.91 -27.01
C ARG A 676 -4.47 25.78 -26.33
N PRO A 677 -5.20 24.93 -27.07
CA PRO A 677 -5.97 23.82 -26.50
C PRO A 677 -5.09 22.77 -25.80
N THR A 678 -3.78 22.74 -26.09
CA THR A 678 -2.78 21.88 -25.42
C THR A 678 -2.59 22.18 -23.93
N GLN A 679 -3.08 23.33 -23.44
CA GLN A 679 -3.06 23.73 -22.03
C GLN A 679 -4.16 23.05 -21.18
N ILE A 680 -5.05 22.29 -21.83
CA ILE A 680 -6.19 21.65 -21.17
C ILE A 680 -5.92 20.16 -21.06
N TRP A 681 -5.98 19.66 -19.83
CA TRP A 681 -5.66 18.28 -19.48
C TRP A 681 -6.85 17.56 -18.87
N ASP A 682 -7.08 16.32 -19.27
CA ASP A 682 -8.04 15.45 -18.62
C ASP A 682 -7.33 14.67 -17.51
N ILE A 683 -7.74 14.93 -16.26
CA ILE A 683 -7.20 14.24 -15.08
C ILE A 683 -7.99 12.96 -14.86
N GLN A 684 -7.34 11.84 -15.13
CA GLN A 684 -7.91 10.50 -14.94
C GLN A 684 -7.41 9.97 -13.61
N VAL A 685 -8.20 10.17 -12.55
CA VAL A 685 -7.93 9.53 -11.25
C VAL A 685 -8.00 8.03 -11.46
N ILE A 686 -6.90 7.34 -11.14
CA ILE A 686 -6.75 5.92 -11.46
C ILE A 686 -7.10 5.04 -10.30
#